data_AF-A0A290Z7Y2-F1
#
_entry.id   AF-A0A290Z7Y2-F1
#
_cell.length_a   1.000
_cell.length_b   1.000
_cell.length_c   1.000
_cell.angle_alpha   90.00
_cell.angle_beta   90.00
_cell.angle_gamma   90.00
#
_symmetry.space_group_name_H-M   'P 1'
#
loop_
_entity.id
_entity.type
_entity.pdbx_description
1 polymer ?
#
loop_
_entity_poly.entity_id
_entity_poly.type
_entity_poly.pdbx_seq_one_letter_code
_entity_poly.pdbx_strand_id
1 'polypeptide(L)'
;MSEHTAFSPYALARFLRALESAPASSEKVAQWAGVLRGMADGSLTVGSRTPVSGVPPWVTLEVVHGGFATGRLVAEVEPDEEERALLAALPAGVPGGTDRERLNWWHLGDEGRAALLEVLASGEYRVDAPEEAAIPAVAVLLASGRADAALRVLDAIGPWLPRLRFTPRRAARSTMSGSVVRRTPVAELGSALRRTAVPPQVGAMRETLGVWNPLHDELVDLWASTVEGEAPRLDEAGAVRGGWPCRVWPEDWARRREEWLAKLAAAGAPSGRHAHPRSNFSRLREALLRCSGDGGGGGVGVSGAVGAAGAPGAVVGFSGAADAPGVAGVPGVADTPAVASVSGVADTPGIADAPAVAGVPGSASAPGTVRVPGAPDAAGVPGAVSPAAAPTAGFSAALSAREVGWVRRALANALTRRGEHHAELRAAQAEVVATPTHAAFAAVLADRLGRYPADGGLPSLEPVSAPAVPGEGLPEGSEFPAHLLAKLDRALEAPLAELVRRGVVPSGEVLAEVLPQVTARLLAAGLSDPVAGALREQAYAAFRRRRTLLLLDLESQVRFEELPWVTALDVFRSVGQDAGRAAREALEQTALLALTSFPHTVTPNPLVSEFGALAKQAGVPVPLVEEIAADIFTGSFTPKWHHAAVVAHRVTLGTPYAAYYDLVEPPELVGGKRWFGRPEAARWFGEECGRRAGASAHRSWVVGNGMVLEQSQVLTTQNLAALVEGLDLTDRLRQVAAGLVTGVFDWITGGLARLAKPERTWHEGLLLVKNVAYAWRQAVFLLGYCDERERRELVAHLRRSTGSLNLLRTFEPAVLGLEHVLSGGRFDAEGATPGGGRRLLGWTDGTHWLMNDRARWRG
;
A
#
# COMPACT_ATOMS: atom_id res chain seq x y z
N MET A 1 37.15 2.79 -21.33
CA MET A 1 36.05 3.13 -20.39
C MET A 1 34.99 2.05 -20.54
N SER A 2 34.29 1.67 -19.47
CA SER A 2 33.27 0.61 -19.54
C SER A 2 31.98 1.14 -20.15
N GLU A 3 31.36 0.40 -21.08
CA GLU A 3 30.09 0.78 -21.70
C GLU A 3 28.87 0.47 -20.81
N HIS A 4 29.07 -0.11 -19.63
CA HIS A 4 27.99 -0.61 -18.75
C HIS A 4 27.35 0.44 -17.84
N THR A 5 27.87 1.66 -17.72
CA THR A 5 27.17 2.79 -17.05
C THR A 5 26.09 3.41 -17.96
N ALA A 6 25.30 2.56 -18.61
CA ALA A 6 24.26 2.95 -19.54
C ALA A 6 22.99 3.39 -18.80
N PHE A 7 22.42 4.50 -19.28
CA PHE A 7 21.17 5.10 -18.80
C PHE A 7 20.03 4.06 -18.74
N SER A 8 19.52 3.74 -17.54
CA SER A 8 18.43 2.75 -17.39
C SER A 8 17.08 3.33 -17.82
N PRO A 9 16.43 2.80 -18.89
CA PRO A 9 15.12 3.29 -19.31
C PRO A 9 14.04 3.02 -18.26
N TYR A 10 14.19 1.97 -17.46
CA TYR A 10 13.30 1.68 -16.33
C TYR A 10 13.39 2.75 -15.26
N ALA A 11 14.60 3.16 -14.84
CA ALA A 11 14.77 4.21 -13.84
C ALA A 11 14.14 5.54 -14.29
N LEU A 12 14.29 5.91 -15.57
CA LEU A 12 13.57 7.06 -16.14
C LEU A 12 12.04 6.86 -16.09
N ALA A 13 11.54 5.70 -16.54
CA ALA A 13 10.10 5.42 -16.57
C ALA A 13 9.46 5.33 -15.17
N ARG A 14 10.25 5.10 -14.10
CA ARG A 14 9.82 5.22 -12.70
C ARG A 14 9.89 6.64 -12.17
N PHE A 15 10.88 7.45 -12.57
CA PHE A 15 10.94 8.88 -12.25
C PHE A 15 9.79 9.68 -12.88
N LEU A 16 9.49 9.46 -14.16
CA LEU A 16 8.37 10.12 -14.85
C LEU A 16 7.04 9.80 -14.17
N ARG A 17 6.78 8.52 -13.85
CA ARG A 17 5.60 8.12 -13.07
C ARG A 17 5.61 8.59 -11.62
N ALA A 18 6.76 8.92 -11.04
CA ALA A 18 6.80 9.60 -9.75
C ALA A 18 6.21 11.01 -9.87
N LEU A 19 6.65 11.79 -10.89
CA LEU A 19 6.15 13.14 -11.19
C LEU A 19 4.65 13.18 -11.57
N GLU A 20 4.16 12.17 -12.31
CA GLU A 20 2.73 12.05 -12.63
C GLU A 20 1.86 11.75 -11.39
N SER A 21 2.40 10.96 -10.45
CA SER A 21 1.66 10.47 -9.28
C SER A 21 1.71 11.36 -8.04
N ALA A 22 2.62 12.33 -7.98
CA ALA A 22 2.92 13.10 -6.77
C ALA A 22 3.53 14.47 -7.10
N PRO A 23 3.37 15.49 -6.22
CA PRO A 23 4.02 16.78 -6.40
C PRO A 23 5.54 16.66 -6.57
N ALA A 24 6.14 17.56 -7.35
CA ALA A 24 7.59 17.57 -7.60
C ALA A 24 8.44 17.77 -6.33
N SER A 25 7.85 18.33 -5.27
CA SER A 25 8.45 18.47 -3.94
C SER A 25 8.36 17.20 -3.06
N SER A 26 7.74 16.12 -3.55
CA SER A 26 7.60 14.88 -2.79
C SER A 26 8.92 14.11 -2.69
N GLU A 27 9.13 13.45 -1.55
CA GLU A 27 10.30 12.60 -1.29
C GLU A 27 10.48 11.52 -2.37
N LYS A 28 9.38 10.92 -2.84
CA LYS A 28 9.37 9.94 -3.94
C LYS A 28 10.02 10.49 -5.22
N VAL A 29 9.75 11.74 -5.58
CA VAL A 29 10.37 12.40 -6.74
C VAL A 29 11.84 12.71 -6.47
N ALA A 30 12.17 13.20 -5.26
CA ALA A 30 13.54 13.50 -4.86
C ALA A 30 14.45 12.24 -4.84
N GLN A 31 13.95 11.11 -4.34
CA GLN A 31 14.67 9.82 -4.34
C GLN A 31 15.00 9.37 -5.76
N TRP A 32 14.03 9.34 -6.69
CA TRP A 32 14.26 8.94 -8.07
C TRP A 32 15.15 9.92 -8.85
N ALA A 33 15.07 11.23 -8.56
CA ALA A 33 16.02 12.21 -9.10
C ALA A 33 17.45 11.97 -8.58
N GLY A 34 17.60 11.54 -7.31
CA GLY A 34 18.86 11.12 -6.72
C GLY A 34 19.47 9.91 -7.42
N VAL A 35 18.68 8.85 -7.63
CA VAL A 35 19.08 7.65 -8.39
C VAL A 35 19.60 8.03 -9.79
N LEU A 36 18.82 8.80 -10.56
CA LEU A 36 19.20 9.19 -11.92
C LEU A 36 20.46 10.07 -11.96
N ARG A 37 20.66 10.95 -10.97
CA ARG A 37 21.88 11.76 -10.86
C ARG A 37 23.09 10.89 -10.56
N GLY A 38 23.01 10.04 -9.54
CA GLY A 38 24.13 9.18 -9.13
C GLY A 38 24.54 8.16 -10.21
N MET A 39 23.59 7.72 -11.04
CA MET A 39 23.90 6.92 -12.23
C MET A 39 24.64 7.73 -13.32
N ALA A 40 24.37 9.03 -13.43
CA ALA A 40 24.94 9.91 -14.45
C ALA A 40 26.32 10.50 -14.05
N ASP A 41 26.56 10.71 -12.76
CA ASP A 41 27.86 11.14 -12.22
C ASP A 41 28.80 9.97 -11.86
N GLY A 42 28.30 8.73 -11.87
CA GLY A 42 29.06 7.51 -11.62
C GLY A 42 29.26 7.16 -10.14
N SER A 43 28.61 7.88 -9.21
CA SER A 43 28.58 7.50 -7.79
C SER A 43 27.74 6.24 -7.52
N LEU A 44 26.81 5.90 -8.42
CA LEU A 44 25.94 4.72 -8.36
C LEU A 44 26.18 3.72 -9.49
N THR A 45 26.67 2.53 -9.15
CA THR A 45 26.82 1.37 -10.05
C THR A 45 25.65 0.41 -9.85
N VAL A 46 24.58 0.56 -10.65
CA VAL A 46 23.41 -0.32 -10.60
C VAL A 46 23.78 -1.75 -11.02
N GLY A 47 23.19 -2.75 -10.34
CA GLY A 47 23.42 -4.17 -10.61
C GLY A 47 24.49 -4.82 -9.74
N SER A 48 25.25 -4.04 -8.96
CA SER A 48 26.34 -4.58 -8.12
C SER A 48 26.01 -4.67 -6.63
N ARG A 49 26.66 -5.60 -5.92
CA ARG A 49 26.59 -5.80 -4.46
C ARG A 49 27.14 -4.60 -3.67
N THR A 50 28.03 -3.81 -4.25
CA THR A 50 28.50 -2.52 -3.70
C THR A 50 28.15 -1.40 -4.67
N PRO A 51 26.87 -0.99 -4.76
CA PRO A 51 26.42 -0.06 -5.78
C PRO A 51 26.78 1.39 -5.48
N VAL A 52 27.26 1.71 -4.26
CA VAL A 52 27.77 3.05 -3.90
C VAL A 52 29.28 2.96 -3.72
N SER A 53 30.04 3.81 -4.42
CA SER A 53 31.50 3.77 -4.38
C SER A 53 32.04 3.96 -2.95
N GLY A 54 33.02 3.13 -2.56
CA GLY A 54 33.65 3.15 -1.24
C GLY A 54 32.82 2.61 -0.07
N VAL A 55 31.54 2.28 -0.27
CA VAL A 55 30.66 1.73 0.79
C VAL A 55 30.79 0.20 0.83
N PRO A 56 31.13 -0.42 1.98
CA PRO A 56 31.26 -1.87 2.08
C PRO A 56 29.89 -2.55 2.06
N PRO A 57 29.78 -3.79 1.56
CA PRO A 57 28.50 -4.42 1.24
C PRO A 57 27.63 -4.75 2.46
N TRP A 58 28.18 -4.69 3.68
CA TRP A 58 27.40 -4.86 4.91
C TRP A 58 26.53 -3.66 5.26
N VAL A 59 26.89 -2.45 4.80
CA VAL A 59 26.13 -1.21 5.06
C VAL A 59 24.78 -1.24 4.32
N THR A 60 23.72 -0.97 5.06
CA THR A 60 22.36 -0.90 4.58
C THR A 60 22.11 0.40 3.81
N LEU A 61 21.69 0.27 2.56
CA LEU A 61 21.35 1.40 1.67
C LEU A 61 19.85 1.70 1.69
N GLU A 62 19.47 2.96 1.49
CA GLU A 62 18.11 3.32 1.09
C GLU A 62 17.89 2.86 -0.35
N VAL A 63 16.79 2.14 -0.59
CA VAL A 63 16.49 1.49 -1.88
C VAL A 63 15.04 1.79 -2.28
N VAL A 64 14.84 2.27 -3.51
CA VAL A 64 13.51 2.50 -4.09
C VAL A 64 12.96 1.25 -4.79
N HIS A 65 11.69 1.30 -5.16
CA HIS A 65 11.01 0.20 -5.87
C HIS A 65 11.78 -0.23 -7.13
N GLY A 66 11.91 -1.54 -7.35
CA GLY A 66 12.76 -2.10 -8.41
C GLY A 66 14.23 -2.28 -8.03
N GLY A 67 14.61 -2.05 -6.76
CA GLY A 67 15.92 -2.42 -6.22
C GLY A 67 17.05 -1.40 -6.40
N PHE A 68 16.74 -0.19 -6.87
CA PHE A 68 17.73 0.86 -7.10
C PHE A 68 18.11 1.54 -5.77
N ALA A 69 19.41 1.53 -5.43
CA ALA A 69 19.93 2.30 -4.30
C ALA A 69 19.90 3.81 -4.58
N THR A 70 19.58 4.64 -3.59
CA THR A 70 19.56 6.12 -3.73
C THR A 70 20.91 6.77 -3.45
N GLY A 71 21.86 6.01 -2.89
CA GLY A 71 23.14 6.52 -2.37
C GLY A 71 23.12 6.85 -0.88
N ARG A 72 21.95 6.98 -0.24
CA ARG A 72 21.86 7.19 1.22
C ARG A 72 22.08 5.89 1.99
N LEU A 73 22.62 6.00 3.20
CA LEU A 73 22.87 4.89 4.12
C LEU A 73 21.80 4.93 5.23
N VAL A 74 21.15 3.81 5.55
CA VAL A 74 20.00 3.79 6.47
C VAL A 74 20.39 4.07 7.93
N ALA A 75 21.63 3.73 8.31
CA ALA A 75 22.19 4.05 9.62
C ALA A 75 22.86 5.44 9.70
N GLU A 76 22.89 6.21 8.60
CA GLU A 76 23.38 7.60 8.57
C GLU A 76 22.25 8.54 9.00
N VAL A 77 22.01 8.56 10.32
CA VAL A 77 20.90 9.29 10.95
C VAL A 77 21.41 10.38 11.91
N GLU A 78 20.77 11.54 11.83
CA GLU A 78 20.97 12.64 12.79
C GLU A 78 20.72 12.17 14.23
N PRO A 79 21.42 12.72 15.24
CA PRO A 79 21.19 12.42 16.64
C PRO A 79 19.72 12.67 17.04
N ASP A 80 19.05 11.64 17.60
CA ASP A 80 17.70 11.77 18.14
C ASP A 80 17.67 12.54 19.49
N GLU A 81 16.51 12.63 20.15
CA GLU A 81 16.37 13.47 21.35
C GLU A 81 17.16 12.93 22.56
N GLU A 82 17.22 11.60 22.73
CA GLU A 82 18.05 10.98 23.77
C GLU A 82 19.54 11.15 23.42
N GLU A 83 19.90 10.96 22.15
CA GLU A 83 21.27 11.15 21.68
C GLU A 83 21.77 12.60 21.83
N ARG A 84 20.91 13.60 21.59
CA ARG A 84 21.23 15.02 21.82
C ARG A 84 21.36 15.37 23.30
N ALA A 85 20.51 14.79 24.17
CA ALA A 85 20.63 14.98 25.61
C ALA A 85 21.94 14.35 26.14
N LEU A 86 22.29 13.16 25.65
CA LEU A 86 23.56 12.50 25.96
C LEU A 86 24.76 13.33 25.46
N LEU A 87 24.75 13.81 24.21
CA LEU A 87 25.79 14.67 23.62
C LEU A 87 26.12 15.90 24.46
N ALA A 88 25.10 16.53 25.05
CA ALA A 88 25.25 17.69 25.93
C ALA A 88 25.82 17.34 27.31
N ALA A 89 25.70 16.08 27.74
CA ALA A 89 26.25 15.56 28.99
C ALA A 89 27.63 14.87 28.83
N LEU A 90 28.05 14.52 27.60
CA LEU A 90 29.31 13.83 27.34
C LEU A 90 30.53 14.65 27.82
N PRO A 91 31.47 14.04 28.58
CA PRO A 91 32.72 14.69 28.95
C PRO A 91 33.51 15.23 27.74
N ALA A 92 34.19 16.36 27.94
CA ALA A 92 35.02 17.00 26.91
C ALA A 92 36.21 16.13 26.45
N GLY A 93 36.57 15.08 27.21
CA GLY A 93 37.60 14.11 26.86
C GLY A 93 37.13 12.95 25.96
N VAL A 94 35.84 12.85 25.62
CA VAL A 94 35.34 11.84 24.68
C VAL A 94 35.81 12.19 23.26
N PRO A 95 36.59 11.32 22.58
CA PRO A 95 37.14 11.61 21.27
C PRO A 95 36.06 11.59 20.18
N GLY A 96 36.32 12.32 19.09
CA GLY A 96 35.51 12.31 17.87
C GLY A 96 35.48 13.66 17.17
N GLY A 97 35.56 13.65 15.83
CA GLY A 97 35.45 14.85 14.98
C GLY A 97 34.00 15.23 14.62
N THR A 98 33.04 14.34 14.85
CA THR A 98 31.60 14.60 14.72
C THR A 98 30.86 14.16 15.98
N ASP A 99 29.66 14.71 16.21
CA ASP A 99 28.79 14.28 17.31
C ASP A 99 28.42 12.79 17.22
N ARG A 100 28.19 12.28 16.01
CA ARG A 100 27.96 10.84 15.77
C ARG A 100 29.19 9.99 16.16
N GLU A 101 30.40 10.49 15.90
CA GLU A 101 31.63 9.83 16.36
C GLU A 101 31.75 9.83 17.88
N ARG A 102 31.51 10.98 18.54
CA ARG A 102 31.58 11.12 20.01
C ARG A 102 30.59 10.19 20.73
N LEU A 103 29.38 10.06 20.22
CA LEU A 103 28.38 9.10 20.72
C LEU A 103 28.89 7.66 20.62
N ASN A 104 29.36 7.26 19.44
CA ASN A 104 29.88 5.92 19.21
C ASN A 104 31.11 5.61 20.10
N TRP A 105 32.05 6.56 20.25
CA TRP A 105 33.21 6.40 21.13
C TRP A 105 32.84 6.31 22.62
N TRP A 106 31.86 7.08 23.10
CA TRP A 106 31.41 6.99 24.50
C TRP A 106 30.90 5.59 24.84
N HIS A 107 30.11 4.97 23.95
CA HIS A 107 29.60 3.61 24.14
C HIS A 107 30.67 2.51 24.07
N LEU A 108 31.86 2.81 23.55
CA LEU A 108 33.02 1.91 23.59
C LEU A 108 33.84 2.06 24.89
N GLY A 109 33.85 3.26 25.47
CA GLY A 109 34.42 3.54 26.80
C GLY A 109 33.69 2.80 27.93
N ASP A 110 34.34 2.67 29.09
CA ASP A 110 33.87 1.77 30.15
C ASP A 110 32.48 2.12 30.72
N GLU A 111 32.20 3.41 30.93
CA GLU A 111 30.89 3.90 31.41
C GLU A 111 29.76 3.64 30.41
N GLY A 112 29.95 4.06 29.14
CA GLY A 112 28.95 3.90 28.09
C GLY A 112 28.74 2.44 27.68
N ARG A 113 29.77 1.59 27.84
CA ARG A 113 29.68 0.13 27.67
C ARG A 113 28.91 -0.53 28.81
N ALA A 114 29.11 -0.09 30.06
CA ALA A 114 28.33 -0.57 31.21
C ALA A 114 26.85 -0.21 31.07
N ALA A 115 26.54 1.06 30.79
CA ALA A 115 25.16 1.52 30.54
C ALA A 115 24.49 0.81 29.35
N LEU A 116 25.26 0.46 28.31
CA LEU A 116 24.75 -0.32 27.19
C LEU A 116 24.46 -1.78 27.58
N LEU A 117 25.31 -2.42 28.39
CA LEU A 117 25.08 -3.79 28.88
C LEU A 117 23.83 -3.89 29.78
N GLU A 118 23.55 -2.87 30.61
CA GLU A 118 22.30 -2.79 31.38
C GLU A 118 21.06 -2.77 30.48
N VAL A 119 21.07 -1.95 29.42
CA VAL A 119 19.99 -1.87 28.42
C VAL A 119 19.80 -3.19 27.67
N LEU A 120 20.90 -3.86 27.31
CA LEU A 120 20.85 -5.16 26.63
C LEU A 120 20.32 -6.26 27.55
N ALA A 121 20.62 -6.20 28.85
CA ALA A 121 20.14 -7.14 29.87
C ALA A 121 18.66 -6.93 30.24
N SER A 122 18.16 -5.68 30.27
CA SER A 122 16.72 -5.43 30.51
C SER A 122 15.85 -5.87 29.31
N GLY A 123 16.40 -5.76 28.09
CA GLY A 123 15.67 -5.99 26.84
C GLY A 123 14.84 -4.78 26.39
N GLU A 124 15.11 -3.60 26.95
CA GLU A 124 14.40 -2.34 26.65
C GLU A 124 15.05 -1.57 25.49
N TYR A 125 15.27 -2.27 24.38
CA TYR A 125 15.89 -1.71 23.19
C TYR A 125 15.30 -2.25 21.89
N ARG A 126 15.48 -1.49 20.81
CA ARG A 126 15.19 -1.92 19.44
C ARG A 126 16.41 -1.64 18.55
N VAL A 127 16.71 -2.59 17.68
CA VAL A 127 17.61 -2.44 16.53
C VAL A 127 16.72 -2.16 15.33
N ASP A 128 16.82 -1.00 14.69
CA ASP A 128 16.05 -0.63 13.50
C ASP A 128 16.83 -0.88 12.20
N ALA A 129 18.13 -0.56 12.20
CA ALA A 129 19.08 -0.95 11.16
C ALA A 129 20.07 -1.97 11.74
N PRO A 130 20.48 -3.05 11.03
CA PRO A 130 21.31 -4.10 11.63
C PRO A 130 22.69 -3.61 12.11
N GLU A 131 23.17 -2.48 11.61
CA GLU A 131 24.36 -1.76 12.06
C GLU A 131 24.26 -1.34 13.54
N GLU A 132 23.05 -1.01 14.02
CA GLU A 132 22.79 -0.59 15.41
C GLU A 132 23.09 -1.72 16.43
N ALA A 133 23.36 -2.94 15.97
CA ALA A 133 23.80 -4.07 16.79
C ALA A 133 25.34 -4.22 16.91
N ALA A 134 26.14 -3.40 16.21
CA ALA A 134 27.59 -3.61 16.13
C ALA A 134 28.34 -3.25 17.43
N ILE A 135 28.10 -2.07 18.01
CA ILE A 135 28.70 -1.71 19.32
C ILE A 135 28.12 -2.56 20.47
N PRO A 136 26.81 -2.89 20.50
CA PRO A 136 26.27 -3.92 21.39
C PRO A 136 27.01 -5.26 21.32
N ALA A 137 27.35 -5.75 20.13
CA ALA A 137 28.10 -6.98 19.98
C ALA A 137 29.53 -6.85 20.55
N VAL A 138 30.21 -5.72 20.30
CA VAL A 138 31.50 -5.40 20.94
C VAL A 138 31.38 -5.40 22.47
N ALA A 139 30.34 -4.79 23.03
CA ALA A 139 30.11 -4.72 24.47
C ALA A 139 29.96 -6.12 25.10
N VAL A 140 29.11 -6.97 24.52
CA VAL A 140 28.90 -8.35 24.98
C VAL A 140 30.17 -9.20 24.81
N LEU A 141 30.85 -9.10 23.66
CA LEU A 141 32.09 -9.84 23.41
C LEU A 141 33.20 -9.46 24.40
N LEU A 142 33.36 -8.16 24.73
CA LEU A 142 34.32 -7.71 25.74
C LEU A 142 33.95 -8.19 27.14
N ALA A 143 32.66 -8.13 27.52
CA ALA A 143 32.18 -8.64 28.80
C ALA A 143 32.43 -10.16 28.97
N SER A 144 32.34 -10.94 27.88
CA SER A 144 32.66 -12.37 27.86
C SER A 144 34.15 -12.70 27.62
N GLY A 145 35.05 -11.72 27.65
CA GLY A 145 36.49 -11.93 27.46
C GLY A 145 36.87 -12.40 26.04
N ARG A 146 36.14 -11.99 25.01
CA ARG A 146 36.33 -12.35 23.59
C ARG A 146 36.96 -11.19 22.79
N ALA A 147 38.06 -10.63 23.32
CA ALA A 147 38.73 -9.46 22.76
C ALA A 147 39.02 -9.55 21.25
N ASP A 148 39.58 -10.66 20.77
CA ASP A 148 39.89 -10.84 19.33
C ASP A 148 38.65 -10.76 18.44
N ALA A 149 37.49 -11.20 18.94
CA ALA A 149 36.23 -11.12 18.21
C ALA A 149 35.66 -9.70 18.22
N ALA A 150 35.78 -8.98 19.33
CA ALA A 150 35.42 -7.57 19.42
C ALA A 150 36.30 -6.69 18.49
N LEU A 151 37.61 -6.91 18.46
CA LEU A 151 38.55 -6.21 17.58
C LEU A 151 38.16 -6.36 16.10
N ARG A 152 37.82 -7.56 15.64
CA ARG A 152 37.36 -7.78 14.24
C ARG A 152 36.08 -7.03 13.87
N VAL A 153 35.23 -6.67 14.85
CA VAL A 153 34.07 -5.79 14.61
C VAL A 153 34.53 -4.33 14.53
N LEU A 154 35.40 -3.90 15.45
CA LEU A 154 35.96 -2.55 15.48
C LEU A 154 36.76 -2.21 14.22
N ASP A 155 37.58 -3.14 13.72
CA ASP A 155 38.32 -2.99 12.44
C ASP A 155 37.38 -2.72 11.26
N ALA A 156 36.18 -3.32 11.27
CA ALA A 156 35.19 -3.16 10.20
C ALA A 156 34.39 -1.86 10.34
N ILE A 157 33.97 -1.47 11.55
CA ILE A 157 33.13 -0.28 11.77
C ILE A 157 33.92 1.02 12.00
N GLY A 158 35.20 0.93 12.36
CA GLY A 158 36.07 2.07 12.68
C GLY A 158 36.03 3.23 11.67
N PRO A 159 36.20 2.98 10.36
CA PRO A 159 36.11 4.03 9.33
C PRO A 159 34.73 4.70 9.19
N TRP A 160 33.70 4.16 9.83
CA TRP A 160 32.30 4.57 9.71
C TRP A 160 31.73 5.19 11.00
N LEU A 161 32.46 5.13 12.12
CA LEU A 161 32.08 5.74 13.40
C LEU A 161 31.66 7.24 13.29
N PRO A 162 32.25 8.08 12.40
CA PRO A 162 31.84 9.48 12.28
C PRO A 162 30.50 9.71 11.57
N ARG A 163 29.90 8.68 10.96
CA ARG A 163 28.73 8.78 10.06
C ARG A 163 27.56 7.90 10.45
N LEU A 164 27.81 6.64 10.84
CA LEU A 164 26.75 5.66 11.08
C LEU A 164 26.44 5.49 12.57
N ARG A 165 25.16 5.31 12.90
CA ARG A 165 24.71 4.86 14.22
C ARG A 165 25.00 3.37 14.37
N PHE A 166 25.78 3.00 15.38
CA PHE A 166 26.11 1.59 15.70
C PHE A 166 25.52 1.10 17.03
N THR A 167 24.55 1.84 17.57
CA THR A 167 23.88 1.60 18.86
C THR A 167 22.35 1.62 18.71
N PRO A 168 21.61 0.83 19.50
CA PRO A 168 20.16 0.70 19.37
C PRO A 168 19.42 1.95 19.89
N ARG A 169 18.10 2.00 19.69
CA ARG A 169 17.21 2.92 20.42
C ARG A 169 16.75 2.26 21.71
N ARG A 170 16.48 3.06 22.75
CA ARG A 170 15.64 2.61 23.87
C ARG A 170 14.22 2.35 23.36
N ALA A 171 13.59 1.28 23.85
CA ALA A 171 12.22 0.91 23.48
C ALA A 171 11.58 0.09 24.60
N ALA A 172 10.27 0.25 24.83
CA ALA A 172 9.55 -0.62 25.75
C ALA A 172 9.64 -2.08 25.30
N ARG A 173 10.08 -2.97 26.19
CA ARG A 173 10.29 -4.40 25.91
C ARG A 173 9.03 -5.04 25.33
N SER A 174 9.14 -5.68 24.17
CA SER A 174 8.05 -6.47 23.60
C SER A 174 7.84 -7.76 24.40
N THR A 175 6.61 -8.01 24.85
CA THR A 175 6.25 -9.11 25.75
C THR A 175 5.67 -10.33 25.02
N MET A 176 5.94 -10.49 23.72
CA MET A 176 5.43 -11.62 22.93
C MET A 176 5.82 -12.98 23.56
N SER A 177 4.83 -13.85 23.77
CA SER A 177 5.05 -15.15 24.42
C SER A 177 5.02 -16.32 23.43
N GLY A 178 6.11 -17.08 23.35
CA GLY A 178 6.16 -18.35 22.64
C GLY A 178 6.00 -18.27 21.11
N SER A 179 5.15 -19.14 20.55
CA SER A 179 5.02 -19.42 19.12
C SER A 179 4.07 -18.47 18.37
N VAL A 180 3.59 -17.40 19.00
CA VAL A 180 2.71 -16.41 18.36
C VAL A 180 3.49 -15.34 17.59
N VAL A 181 2.82 -14.83 16.55
CA VAL A 181 3.30 -13.79 15.64
C VAL A 181 2.16 -12.81 15.35
N ARG A 182 2.48 -11.66 14.75
CA ARG A 182 1.51 -10.63 14.32
C ARG A 182 1.88 -10.11 12.94
N ARG A 183 0.93 -9.56 12.18
CA ARG A 183 1.24 -8.97 10.85
C ARG A 183 1.63 -7.49 10.92
N THR A 184 1.14 -6.74 11.89
CA THR A 184 1.32 -5.28 11.93
C THR A 184 1.43 -4.82 13.38
N PRO A 185 2.53 -4.15 13.78
CA PRO A 185 2.68 -3.64 15.14
C PRO A 185 1.59 -2.65 15.53
N VAL A 186 1.24 -2.62 16.82
CA VAL A 186 0.29 -1.69 17.44
C VAL A 186 0.54 -0.24 17.03
N ALA A 187 1.79 0.23 17.05
CA ALA A 187 2.13 1.61 16.69
C ALA A 187 1.96 1.93 15.20
N GLU A 188 2.24 0.97 14.29
CA GLU A 188 2.01 1.16 12.86
C GLU A 188 0.50 1.26 12.58
N LEU A 189 -0.28 0.34 13.15
CA LEU A 189 -1.74 0.32 13.00
C LEU A 189 -2.40 1.55 13.63
N GLY A 190 -2.00 1.95 14.84
CA GLY A 190 -2.47 3.17 15.51
C GLY A 190 -2.14 4.42 14.68
N SER A 191 -0.93 4.49 14.11
CA SER A 191 -0.55 5.58 13.21
C SER A 191 -1.36 5.58 11.91
N ALA A 192 -1.66 4.41 11.34
CA ALA A 192 -2.50 4.28 10.16
C ALA A 192 -3.96 4.69 10.44
N LEU A 193 -4.47 4.39 11.64
CA LEU A 193 -5.79 4.80 12.09
C LEU A 193 -5.85 6.32 12.33
N ARG A 194 -4.87 6.93 13.00
CA ARG A 194 -4.78 8.40 13.18
C ARG A 194 -4.70 9.17 11.86
N ARG A 195 -4.18 8.56 10.79
CA ARG A 195 -4.19 9.13 9.41
C ARG A 195 -5.55 9.03 8.70
N THR A 196 -6.59 8.46 9.32
CA THR A 196 -7.94 8.37 8.73
C THR A 196 -8.62 9.73 8.75
N ALA A 197 -8.43 10.53 7.69
CA ALA A 197 -9.11 11.81 7.52
C ALA A 197 -10.58 11.65 7.05
N VAL A 198 -11.42 12.63 7.36
CA VAL A 198 -12.74 12.78 6.74
C VAL A 198 -12.55 13.22 5.28
N PRO A 199 -13.17 12.56 4.28
CA PRO A 199 -13.07 13.00 2.88
C PRO A 199 -13.56 14.45 2.72
N PRO A 200 -12.88 15.32 1.93
CA PRO A 200 -13.22 16.75 1.84
C PRO A 200 -14.68 17.03 1.47
N GLN A 201 -15.28 16.19 0.63
CA GLN A 201 -16.69 16.27 0.23
C GLN A 201 -17.63 16.02 1.42
N VAL A 202 -17.30 15.05 2.28
CA VAL A 202 -18.06 14.72 3.49
C VAL A 202 -17.88 15.80 4.57
N GLY A 203 -16.68 16.38 4.66
CA GLY A 203 -16.41 17.55 5.51
C GLY A 203 -17.27 18.75 5.12
N ALA A 204 -17.20 19.17 3.86
CA ALA A 204 -17.99 20.28 3.32
C ALA A 204 -19.51 20.02 3.39
N MET A 205 -19.96 18.77 3.23
CA MET A 205 -21.35 18.38 3.45
C MET A 205 -21.76 18.62 4.91
N ARG A 206 -21.00 18.09 5.88
CA ARG A 206 -21.33 18.21 7.32
C ARG A 206 -21.29 19.66 7.80
N GLU A 207 -20.33 20.45 7.32
CA GLU A 207 -20.27 21.90 7.53
C GLU A 207 -21.51 22.62 6.93
N THR A 208 -21.88 22.28 5.70
CA THR A 208 -23.07 22.83 5.03
C THR A 208 -24.35 22.50 5.79
N LEU A 209 -24.50 21.27 6.30
CA LEU A 209 -25.68 20.82 7.02
C LEU A 209 -25.75 21.32 8.46
N GLY A 210 -24.64 21.32 9.19
CA GLY A 210 -24.60 21.62 10.63
C GLY A 210 -24.36 23.10 10.96
N VAL A 211 -23.71 23.86 10.09
CA VAL A 211 -23.36 25.28 10.35
C VAL A 211 -24.15 26.20 9.42
N TRP A 212 -23.92 26.12 8.11
CA TRP A 212 -24.44 27.12 7.18
C TRP A 212 -25.95 27.02 6.93
N ASN A 213 -26.52 25.81 7.00
CA ASN A 213 -27.96 25.60 6.85
C ASN A 213 -28.78 26.20 8.01
N PRO A 214 -28.47 25.92 9.30
CA PRO A 214 -29.09 26.60 10.44
C PRO A 214 -28.88 28.12 10.43
N LEU A 215 -27.66 28.60 10.16
CA LEU A 215 -27.39 30.04 10.10
C LEU A 215 -28.19 30.75 9.00
N HIS A 216 -28.37 30.13 7.83
CA HIS A 216 -29.24 30.66 6.79
C HIS A 216 -30.72 30.72 7.24
N ASP A 217 -31.17 29.75 8.04
CA ASP A 217 -32.54 29.75 8.52
C ASP A 217 -32.80 30.81 9.58
N GLU A 218 -31.97 30.89 10.62
CA GLU A 218 -32.06 31.96 11.61
C GLU A 218 -32.04 33.36 10.97
N LEU A 219 -31.21 33.54 9.92
CA LEU A 219 -31.14 34.77 9.14
C LEU A 219 -32.45 35.08 8.37
N VAL A 220 -33.08 34.05 7.79
CA VAL A 220 -34.39 34.17 7.12
C VAL A 220 -35.48 34.49 8.14
N ASP A 221 -35.45 33.91 9.34
CA ASP A 221 -36.44 34.13 10.39
C ASP A 221 -36.28 35.51 11.07
N LEU A 222 -35.04 35.96 11.26
CA LEU A 222 -34.71 37.32 11.70
C LEU A 222 -35.25 38.36 10.69
N TRP A 223 -35.05 38.14 9.39
CA TRP A 223 -35.58 39.03 8.35
C TRP A 223 -37.10 38.93 8.18
N ALA A 224 -37.69 37.72 8.26
CA ALA A 224 -39.13 37.51 8.18
C ALA A 224 -39.88 38.21 9.33
N SER A 225 -39.28 38.27 10.52
CA SER A 225 -39.85 39.01 11.66
C SER A 225 -39.94 40.54 11.48
N THR A 226 -39.40 41.09 10.38
CA THR A 226 -39.56 42.52 10.01
C THR A 226 -40.70 42.77 9.01
N VAL A 227 -41.40 41.71 8.57
CA VAL A 227 -42.50 41.79 7.62
C VAL A 227 -43.80 42.09 8.34
N GLU A 228 -44.54 43.07 7.84
CA GLU A 228 -45.92 43.34 8.26
C GLU A 228 -46.91 42.59 7.35
N GLY A 229 -47.86 41.87 7.95
CA GLY A 229 -48.83 41.03 7.24
C GLY A 229 -48.29 39.65 6.81
N GLU A 230 -48.81 39.11 5.71
CA GLU A 230 -48.43 37.80 5.19
C GLU A 230 -46.94 37.74 4.80
N ALA A 231 -46.22 36.69 5.20
CA ALA A 231 -44.80 36.53 4.84
C ALA A 231 -44.61 36.33 3.32
N PRO A 232 -43.57 36.92 2.68
CA PRO A 232 -43.44 36.90 1.23
C PRO A 232 -43.16 35.49 0.69
N ARG A 233 -43.86 35.11 -0.37
CA ARG A 233 -43.75 33.82 -1.08
C ARG A 233 -43.77 34.01 -2.60
N LEU A 234 -43.42 32.97 -3.35
CA LEU A 234 -43.58 32.93 -4.80
C LEU A 234 -44.93 32.31 -5.17
N ASP A 235 -45.59 32.85 -6.20
CA ASP A 235 -46.69 32.17 -6.88
C ASP A 235 -46.19 31.24 -8.00
N GLU A 236 -47.11 30.53 -8.66
CA GLU A 236 -46.82 29.59 -9.75
C GLU A 236 -46.13 30.23 -10.96
N ALA A 237 -46.36 31.53 -11.18
CA ALA A 237 -45.68 32.33 -12.21
C ALA A 237 -44.31 32.85 -11.74
N GLY A 238 -43.87 32.52 -10.52
CA GLY A 238 -42.62 32.94 -9.93
C GLY A 238 -42.58 34.42 -9.51
N ALA A 239 -43.72 35.10 -9.41
CA ALA A 239 -43.84 36.48 -8.91
C ALA A 239 -43.94 36.51 -7.37
N VAL A 240 -43.62 37.65 -6.74
CA VAL A 240 -43.55 37.75 -5.27
C VAL A 240 -44.86 38.28 -4.68
N ARG A 241 -45.56 37.42 -3.93
CA ARG A 241 -46.74 37.74 -3.10
C ARG A 241 -46.33 37.98 -1.64
N GLY A 242 -47.30 38.28 -0.77
CA GLY A 242 -47.08 38.67 0.63
C GLY A 242 -46.49 40.08 0.81
N GLY A 243 -46.26 40.46 2.06
CA GLY A 243 -45.85 41.79 2.51
C GLY A 243 -44.39 42.17 2.18
N TRP A 244 -43.95 43.29 2.75
CA TRP A 244 -42.58 43.81 2.61
C TRP A 244 -41.83 43.72 3.95
N PRO A 245 -40.53 43.36 3.94
CA PRO A 245 -39.67 43.46 5.12
C PRO A 245 -39.36 44.93 5.48
N CYS A 246 -38.73 45.14 6.63
CA CYS A 246 -38.40 46.45 7.20
C CYS A 246 -39.64 47.34 7.51
N ARG A 247 -40.79 46.72 7.79
CA ARG A 247 -42.06 47.42 8.12
C ARG A 247 -42.33 47.46 9.61
N VAL A 248 -42.06 46.36 10.30
CA VAL A 248 -42.08 46.25 11.76
C VAL A 248 -40.68 45.89 12.27
N TRP A 249 -40.42 46.19 13.54
CA TRP A 249 -39.17 45.86 14.22
C TRP A 249 -39.51 45.34 15.62
N PRO A 250 -39.40 44.01 15.87
CA PRO A 250 -39.58 43.45 17.20
C PRO A 250 -38.60 44.05 18.21
N GLU A 251 -39.04 44.23 19.46
CA GLU A 251 -38.21 44.83 20.53
C GLU A 251 -36.90 44.04 20.78
N ASP A 252 -36.93 42.72 20.55
CA ASP A 252 -35.78 41.84 20.73
C ASP A 252 -34.90 41.66 19.47
N TRP A 253 -35.23 42.35 18.37
CA TRP A 253 -34.58 42.15 17.06
C TRP A 253 -33.10 42.53 17.07
N ALA A 254 -32.73 43.62 17.77
CA ALA A 254 -31.34 44.07 17.89
C ALA A 254 -30.46 43.01 18.58
N ARG A 255 -30.93 42.48 19.72
CA ARG A 255 -30.32 41.36 20.45
C ARG A 255 -30.16 40.12 19.54
N ARG A 256 -31.23 39.72 18.85
CA ARG A 256 -31.19 38.56 17.93
C ARG A 256 -30.25 38.75 16.74
N ARG A 257 -30.09 39.98 16.23
CA ARG A 257 -29.08 40.33 15.22
C ARG A 257 -27.67 40.16 15.78
N GLU A 258 -27.40 40.64 16.98
CA GLU A 258 -26.09 40.52 17.63
C GLU A 258 -25.73 39.06 17.94
N GLU A 259 -26.68 38.28 18.46
CA GLU A 259 -26.54 36.83 18.66
C GLU A 259 -26.23 36.11 17.35
N TRP A 260 -26.92 36.44 16.26
CA TRP A 260 -26.65 35.84 14.94
C TRP A 260 -25.28 36.25 14.38
N LEU A 261 -24.88 37.51 14.55
CA LEU A 261 -23.55 37.99 14.14
C LEU A 261 -22.42 37.34 14.94
N ALA A 262 -22.63 37.08 16.25
CA ALA A 262 -21.68 36.34 17.07
C ALA A 262 -21.54 34.88 16.59
N LYS A 263 -22.65 34.20 16.27
CA LYS A 263 -22.61 32.86 15.67
C LYS A 263 -21.92 32.86 14.30
N LEU A 264 -22.16 33.87 13.45
CA LEU A 264 -21.47 34.02 12.16
C LEU A 264 -19.97 34.22 12.35
N ALA A 265 -19.55 35.05 13.31
CA ALA A 265 -18.13 35.27 13.62
C ALA A 265 -17.44 33.99 14.10
N ALA A 266 -18.11 33.19 14.92
CA ALA A 266 -17.62 31.87 15.36
C ALA A 266 -17.57 30.83 14.21
N ALA A 267 -18.48 30.92 13.23
CA ALA A 267 -18.49 30.06 12.04
C ALA A 267 -17.47 30.47 10.96
N GLY A 268 -17.00 31.71 10.97
CA GLY A 268 -15.95 32.19 10.06
C GLY A 268 -16.46 32.48 8.63
N ALA A 269 -15.66 32.07 7.63
CA ALA A 269 -15.91 32.39 6.23
C ALA A 269 -16.88 31.38 5.57
N PRO A 270 -17.99 31.81 4.93
CA PRO A 270 -18.95 30.90 4.30
C PRO A 270 -18.33 30.03 3.20
N SER A 271 -18.67 28.74 3.19
CA SER A 271 -18.22 27.77 2.20
C SER A 271 -19.28 27.44 1.13
N GLY A 272 -18.85 26.76 0.07
CA GLY A 272 -19.72 26.18 -0.97
C GLY A 272 -20.75 27.17 -1.53
N ARG A 273 -22.03 26.78 -1.54
CA ARG A 273 -23.14 27.60 -2.06
C ARG A 273 -23.37 28.91 -1.30
N HIS A 274 -22.93 28.99 -0.05
CA HIS A 274 -23.11 30.14 0.83
C HIS A 274 -21.98 31.19 0.67
N ALA A 275 -20.84 30.77 0.11
CA ALA A 275 -19.77 31.66 -0.35
C ALA A 275 -20.17 32.51 -1.57
N HIS A 276 -21.05 31.98 -2.43
CA HIS A 276 -21.35 32.58 -3.73
C HIS A 276 -22.02 33.97 -3.60
N PRO A 277 -21.42 35.08 -4.10
CA PRO A 277 -21.89 36.45 -3.82
C PRO A 277 -23.34 36.75 -4.21
N ARG A 278 -23.90 36.04 -5.20
CA ARG A 278 -25.30 36.21 -5.64
C ARG A 278 -26.29 35.29 -4.93
N SER A 279 -25.87 34.52 -3.92
CA SER A 279 -26.75 33.63 -3.15
C SER A 279 -27.75 34.43 -2.30
N ASN A 280 -28.87 33.80 -1.92
CA ASN A 280 -29.82 34.42 -0.98
C ASN A 280 -29.15 34.70 0.38
N PHE A 281 -28.30 33.77 0.87
CA PHE A 281 -27.55 33.93 2.12
C PHE A 281 -26.67 35.18 2.10
N SER A 282 -25.83 35.34 1.08
CA SER A 282 -24.90 36.47 0.95
C SER A 282 -25.66 37.80 0.92
N ARG A 283 -26.77 37.86 0.17
CA ARG A 283 -27.64 39.05 0.07
C ARG A 283 -28.31 39.43 1.41
N LEU A 284 -28.88 38.45 2.11
CA LEU A 284 -29.52 38.67 3.42
C LEU A 284 -28.50 39.05 4.50
N ARG A 285 -27.30 38.45 4.47
CA ARG A 285 -26.18 38.77 5.37
C ARG A 285 -25.64 40.18 5.13
N GLU A 286 -25.41 40.55 3.87
CA GLU A 286 -24.91 41.89 3.51
C GLU A 286 -25.89 43.00 3.91
N ALA A 287 -27.19 42.78 3.73
CA ALA A 287 -28.21 43.70 4.23
C ALA A 287 -28.15 43.83 5.77
N LEU A 288 -27.98 42.71 6.49
CA LEU A 288 -27.96 42.71 7.96
C LEU A 288 -26.73 43.43 8.54
N LEU A 289 -25.58 43.31 7.85
CA LEU A 289 -24.35 44.01 8.18
C LEU A 289 -24.46 45.53 7.95
N ARG A 290 -25.26 45.99 6.97
CA ARG A 290 -25.50 47.42 6.71
C ARG A 290 -26.47 48.07 7.72
N CYS A 291 -27.34 47.30 8.36
CA CYS A 291 -28.23 47.78 9.42
C CYS A 291 -27.46 48.06 10.72
N SER A 292 -26.90 49.26 10.87
CA SER A 292 -26.28 49.75 12.12
C SER A 292 -27.32 49.96 13.24
N GLY A 293 -26.90 49.76 14.49
CA GLY A 293 -27.76 49.83 15.69
C GLY A 293 -27.78 51.19 16.40
N ASP A 294 -27.44 52.28 15.72
CA ASP A 294 -27.25 53.61 16.31
C ASP A 294 -28.60 54.31 16.63
N GLY A 295 -29.33 53.73 17.58
CA GLY A 295 -30.62 54.18 18.09
C GLY A 295 -30.59 54.59 19.57
N GLY A 296 -29.44 55.00 20.10
CA GLY A 296 -29.26 55.43 21.49
C GLY A 296 -28.31 56.62 21.61
N GLY A 297 -28.79 57.75 22.13
CA GLY A 297 -27.99 58.98 22.24
C GLY A 297 -27.09 59.01 23.48
N GLY A 298 -25.82 59.41 23.30
CA GLY A 298 -24.85 59.50 24.40
C GLY A 298 -23.46 59.95 23.93
N GLY A 299 -23.33 61.20 23.46
CA GLY A 299 -22.09 61.69 22.86
C GLY A 299 -21.01 62.09 23.85
N VAL A 300 -19.89 61.36 23.88
CA VAL A 300 -18.56 61.86 24.28
C VAL A 300 -17.55 61.33 23.28
N GLY A 301 -16.78 62.20 22.63
CA GLY A 301 -15.79 61.81 21.61
C GLY A 301 -14.35 61.83 22.12
N VAL A 302 -13.51 60.94 21.59
CA VAL A 302 -12.05 61.01 21.65
C VAL A 302 -11.49 60.70 20.26
N SER A 303 -10.42 61.40 19.86
CA SER A 303 -9.79 61.27 18.54
C SER A 303 -8.65 60.25 18.52
N GLY A 304 -8.43 59.58 17.38
CA GLY A 304 -7.30 58.68 17.18
C GLY A 304 -7.19 58.08 15.76
N ALA A 305 -6.17 58.48 14.99
CA ALA A 305 -5.66 57.74 13.82
C ALA A 305 -4.61 56.69 14.31
N VAL A 306 -4.01 55.77 13.54
CA VAL A 306 -3.62 55.64 12.10
C VAL A 306 -3.63 54.12 11.74
N GLY A 307 -3.83 53.62 10.51
CA GLY A 307 -4.10 54.26 9.21
C GLY A 307 -3.22 53.72 8.06
N ALA A 308 -3.68 52.70 7.32
CA ALA A 308 -3.05 52.13 6.11
C ALA A 308 -4.12 51.98 5.00
N ALA A 309 -3.93 52.31 3.72
CA ALA A 309 -2.85 52.01 2.76
C ALA A 309 -2.77 50.50 2.39
N GLY A 310 -3.00 50.07 1.15
CA GLY A 310 -3.53 50.77 -0.04
C GLY A 310 -3.36 49.94 -1.33
N ALA A 311 -4.38 49.86 -2.18
CA ALA A 311 -4.34 49.16 -3.47
C ALA A 311 -5.32 49.81 -4.48
N PRO A 312 -5.06 49.75 -5.81
CA PRO A 312 -5.71 50.62 -6.78
C PRO A 312 -7.07 50.11 -7.29
N GLY A 313 -7.93 51.03 -7.69
CA GLY A 313 -9.16 50.73 -8.40
C GLY A 313 -8.94 50.51 -9.91
N ALA A 314 -9.66 49.55 -10.49
CA ALA A 314 -9.80 49.40 -11.93
C ALA A 314 -11.30 49.44 -12.29
N VAL A 315 -11.72 50.51 -12.98
CA VAL A 315 -13.09 50.62 -13.51
C VAL A 315 -13.20 49.75 -14.75
N VAL A 316 -14.05 48.72 -14.71
CA VAL A 316 -14.40 47.91 -15.88
C VAL A 316 -15.90 48.07 -16.15
N GLY A 317 -16.23 48.41 -17.39
CA GLY A 317 -17.58 48.84 -17.77
C GLY A 317 -18.62 47.73 -17.75
N PHE A 318 -19.90 48.13 -17.70
CA PHE A 318 -21.03 47.24 -17.94
C PHE A 318 -21.03 46.78 -19.40
N SER A 319 -21.06 45.46 -19.61
CA SER A 319 -21.46 44.83 -20.87
C SER A 319 -22.64 43.91 -20.59
N GLY A 320 -23.75 44.10 -21.31
CA GLY A 320 -24.97 43.30 -21.16
C GLY A 320 -25.08 42.22 -22.24
N ALA A 321 -25.47 41.02 -21.82
CA ALA A 321 -26.07 39.99 -22.64
C ALA A 321 -26.95 39.10 -21.74
N ALA A 322 -27.94 38.42 -22.31
CA ALA A 322 -28.97 37.68 -21.59
C ALA A 322 -28.80 36.15 -21.70
N ASP A 323 -29.87 35.45 -21.32
CA ASP A 323 -30.21 34.06 -21.62
C ASP A 323 -29.38 32.94 -20.99
N ALA A 324 -30.07 32.18 -20.14
CA ALA A 324 -29.62 30.90 -19.62
C ALA A 324 -30.42 29.78 -20.30
N PRO A 325 -29.79 28.70 -20.78
CA PRO A 325 -30.51 27.48 -21.14
C PRO A 325 -31.06 26.81 -19.87
N GLY A 326 -32.28 26.27 -19.96
CA GLY A 326 -32.95 25.63 -18.82
C GLY A 326 -32.33 24.28 -18.44
N VAL A 327 -32.42 23.93 -17.15
CA VAL A 327 -32.10 22.58 -16.67
C VAL A 327 -33.37 21.74 -16.72
N ALA A 328 -33.38 20.69 -17.54
CA ALA A 328 -34.48 19.73 -17.58
C ALA A 328 -34.58 18.93 -16.27
N GLY A 329 -35.77 18.41 -15.97
CA GLY A 329 -36.06 17.75 -14.69
C GLY A 329 -35.25 16.47 -14.46
N VAL A 330 -34.95 16.20 -13.18
CA VAL A 330 -34.40 14.92 -12.73
C VAL A 330 -35.58 13.97 -12.44
N PRO A 331 -35.66 12.78 -13.08
CA PRO A 331 -36.68 11.78 -12.75
C PRO A 331 -36.53 11.25 -11.32
N GLY A 332 -37.61 10.69 -10.78
CA GLY A 332 -37.63 10.17 -9.41
C GLY A 332 -36.62 9.04 -9.16
N VAL A 333 -36.11 8.96 -7.93
CA VAL A 333 -35.32 7.83 -7.47
C VAL A 333 -36.23 6.61 -7.35
N ALA A 334 -35.94 5.57 -8.13
CA ALA A 334 -36.46 4.23 -7.90
C ALA A 334 -35.49 3.44 -7.02
N ASP A 335 -36.02 2.60 -6.13
CA ASP A 335 -35.20 1.78 -5.23
C ASP A 335 -34.25 0.85 -5.99
N THR A 336 -33.02 0.76 -5.52
CA THR A 336 -32.07 -0.29 -5.95
C THR A 336 -31.60 -1.09 -4.73
N PRO A 337 -31.66 -2.44 -4.78
CA PRO A 337 -31.38 -3.28 -3.62
C PRO A 337 -29.88 -3.36 -3.29
N ALA A 338 -29.57 -3.83 -2.08
CA ALA A 338 -28.20 -3.94 -1.57
C ALA A 338 -27.29 -4.76 -2.50
N VAL A 339 -26.18 -4.17 -2.92
CA VAL A 339 -25.09 -4.86 -3.63
C VAL A 339 -24.13 -5.45 -2.60
N ALA A 340 -23.83 -6.75 -2.74
CA ALA A 340 -23.01 -7.49 -1.79
C ALA A 340 -21.55 -6.99 -1.74
N SER A 341 -20.94 -7.09 -0.56
CA SER A 341 -19.55 -6.70 -0.30
C SER A 341 -18.56 -7.59 -1.07
N VAL A 342 -17.90 -7.02 -2.09
CA VAL A 342 -16.78 -7.67 -2.79
C VAL A 342 -15.48 -7.35 -2.06
N SER A 343 -14.96 -8.30 -1.30
CA SER A 343 -13.61 -8.26 -0.75
C SER A 343 -12.59 -8.78 -1.77
N GLY A 344 -11.37 -8.22 -1.77
CA GLY A 344 -10.20 -8.86 -2.35
C GLY A 344 -9.73 -8.38 -3.73
N VAL A 345 -9.14 -7.19 -3.76
CA VAL A 345 -7.92 -6.97 -4.54
C VAL A 345 -6.88 -6.42 -3.57
N ALA A 346 -5.74 -7.10 -3.44
CA ALA A 346 -4.56 -6.58 -2.77
C ALA A 346 -3.54 -6.23 -3.84
N ASP A 347 -3.01 -5.01 -3.81
CA ASP A 347 -1.96 -4.59 -4.73
C ASP A 347 -0.70 -5.44 -4.52
N THR A 348 -0.35 -6.30 -5.48
CA THR A 348 0.90 -7.08 -5.49
C THR A 348 2.03 -6.22 -6.04
N PRO A 349 3.01 -5.76 -5.24
CA PRO A 349 3.95 -4.72 -5.65
C PRO A 349 5.23 -5.32 -6.24
N GLY A 350 5.19 -5.88 -7.46
CA GLY A 350 6.35 -6.65 -7.95
C GLY A 350 6.43 -7.02 -9.44
N ILE A 351 5.96 -6.20 -10.40
CA ILE A 351 6.25 -6.39 -11.83
C ILE A 351 6.68 -5.07 -12.48
N ALA A 352 7.59 -5.15 -13.45
CA ALA A 352 8.13 -4.00 -14.18
C ALA A 352 7.30 -3.63 -15.42
N ASP A 353 6.96 -2.34 -15.57
CA ASP A 353 6.33 -1.81 -16.79
C ASP A 353 7.32 -1.03 -17.66
N ALA A 354 7.28 -1.28 -18.97
CA ALA A 354 7.97 -0.52 -20.02
C ALA A 354 6.97 0.32 -20.86
N PRO A 355 7.39 1.42 -21.50
CA PRO A 355 6.49 2.46 -22.01
C PRO A 355 5.95 2.22 -23.44
N ALA A 356 4.84 2.91 -23.76
CA ALA A 356 4.31 3.07 -25.12
C ALA A 356 4.82 4.38 -25.78
N VAL A 357 4.69 4.49 -27.11
CA VAL A 357 5.26 5.56 -27.95
C VAL A 357 4.17 6.53 -28.45
N ALA A 358 4.51 7.81 -28.65
CA ALA A 358 3.57 8.88 -29.05
C ALA A 358 3.56 9.18 -30.57
N GLY A 359 2.43 9.72 -31.09
CA GLY A 359 2.24 10.18 -32.49
C GLY A 359 0.96 11.03 -32.70
N VAL A 360 1.00 12.03 -33.60
CA VAL A 360 0.13 13.26 -33.71
C VAL A 360 0.29 13.86 -35.15
N PRO A 361 -0.56 14.74 -35.80
CA PRO A 361 -1.82 15.47 -35.42
C PRO A 361 -3.01 15.43 -36.46
N GLY A 362 -4.12 16.15 -36.17
CA GLY A 362 -4.95 16.89 -37.17
C GLY A 362 -6.48 16.63 -37.19
N SER A 363 -7.37 17.54 -37.67
CA SER A 363 -7.27 18.97 -38.03
C SER A 363 -8.66 19.68 -38.32
N ALA A 364 -8.68 21.02 -38.28
CA ALA A 364 -9.50 22.01 -39.07
C ALA A 364 -11.07 22.18 -39.00
N SER A 365 -11.50 23.31 -38.39
CA SER A 365 -12.21 24.50 -38.98
C SER A 365 -13.67 24.57 -39.52
N ALA A 366 -14.47 25.50 -38.90
CA ALA A 366 -15.47 26.47 -39.47
C ALA A 366 -16.77 25.96 -40.17
N PRO A 367 -17.77 26.80 -40.59
CA PRO A 367 -18.10 28.25 -40.40
C PRO A 367 -19.54 28.48 -39.77
N GLY A 368 -20.22 29.64 -39.72
CA GLY A 368 -19.84 31.08 -39.91
C GLY A 368 -20.88 32.04 -40.56
N THR A 369 -22.05 32.35 -39.97
CA THR A 369 -23.12 33.28 -40.49
C THR A 369 -23.93 33.94 -39.33
N VAL A 370 -24.74 35.04 -39.42
CA VAL A 370 -24.97 36.19 -40.35
C VAL A 370 -25.59 37.37 -39.53
N ARG A 371 -25.70 38.59 -40.10
CA ARG A 371 -26.08 39.88 -39.41
C ARG A 371 -27.51 40.37 -39.75
N VAL A 372 -27.79 41.66 -39.47
CA VAL A 372 -28.90 42.58 -39.88
C VAL A 372 -30.21 42.56 -39.03
N PRO A 373 -31.04 43.65 -38.99
CA PRO A 373 -31.32 44.33 -37.70
C PRO A 373 -32.79 44.80 -37.47
N GLY A 374 -33.02 45.61 -36.43
CA GLY A 374 -34.10 46.61 -36.42
C GLY A 374 -34.86 46.77 -35.08
N ALA A 375 -35.03 48.01 -34.63
CA ALA A 375 -36.04 48.40 -33.63
C ALA A 375 -37.32 48.90 -34.37
N PRO A 376 -38.45 49.06 -33.65
CA PRO A 376 -38.76 50.42 -33.20
C PRO A 376 -39.38 50.52 -31.78
N ASP A 377 -39.42 51.74 -31.25
CA ASP A 377 -40.01 52.09 -29.95
C ASP A 377 -41.55 52.21 -29.98
N ALA A 378 -42.17 52.07 -28.80
CA ALA A 378 -43.49 52.62 -28.49
C ALA A 378 -43.57 53.00 -26.99
N ALA A 379 -44.19 54.15 -26.68
CA ALA A 379 -44.22 54.73 -25.33
C ALA A 379 -45.51 54.38 -24.55
N GLY A 380 -45.49 54.53 -23.23
CA GLY A 380 -46.70 54.42 -22.39
C GLY A 380 -46.47 54.42 -20.87
N VAL A 381 -46.48 55.61 -20.26
CA VAL A 381 -46.77 55.79 -18.82
C VAL A 381 -48.00 56.72 -18.73
N PRO A 382 -48.96 56.47 -17.83
CA PRO A 382 -48.89 57.10 -16.51
C PRO A 382 -49.41 56.20 -15.36
N GLY A 383 -49.22 56.62 -14.10
CA GLY A 383 -49.85 55.96 -12.95
C GLY A 383 -49.11 56.06 -11.62
N ALA A 384 -48.75 57.26 -11.17
CA ALA A 384 -48.14 57.45 -9.85
C ALA A 384 -49.21 57.57 -8.75
N VAL A 385 -49.00 56.89 -7.61
CA VAL A 385 -49.76 57.08 -6.37
C VAL A 385 -48.77 57.17 -5.20
N SER A 386 -48.90 58.22 -4.37
CA SER A 386 -47.96 58.52 -3.29
C SER A 386 -48.19 57.67 -2.02
N PRO A 387 -47.17 57.51 -1.15
CA PRO A 387 -47.20 56.57 -0.04
C PRO A 387 -47.89 57.12 1.22
N ALA A 388 -48.26 56.21 2.13
CA ALA A 388 -48.72 56.52 3.47
C ALA A 388 -47.81 55.87 4.53
N ALA A 389 -47.55 56.63 5.60
CA ALA A 389 -46.96 56.25 6.90
C ALA A 389 -45.61 55.50 6.94
N ALA A 390 -44.78 55.88 7.92
CA ALA A 390 -43.57 55.17 8.33
C ALA A 390 -43.49 55.13 9.86
N PRO A 391 -43.02 54.01 10.46
CA PRO A 391 -42.55 53.97 11.84
C PRO A 391 -41.01 53.89 11.92
N THR A 392 -40.47 54.31 13.08
CA THR A 392 -39.13 54.05 13.62
C THR A 392 -37.92 54.17 12.67
N ALA A 393 -37.35 55.39 12.61
CA ALA A 393 -36.04 55.64 12.02
C ALA A 393 -34.91 55.00 12.85
N GLY A 394 -33.96 54.36 12.18
CA GLY A 394 -32.93 53.50 12.75
C GLY A 394 -32.49 52.49 11.69
N PHE A 395 -32.76 51.20 11.91
CA PHE A 395 -32.37 50.10 11.01
C PHE A 395 -32.87 50.24 9.56
N SER A 396 -34.07 50.79 9.34
CA SER A 396 -34.65 50.93 7.99
C SER A 396 -33.99 52.01 7.13
N ALA A 397 -33.35 53.02 7.75
CA ALA A 397 -32.70 54.12 7.03
C ALA A 397 -31.40 53.72 6.31
N ALA A 398 -30.83 52.55 6.65
CA ALA A 398 -29.55 52.08 6.11
C ALA A 398 -29.66 51.24 4.83
N LEU A 399 -30.87 50.92 4.35
CA LEU A 399 -31.08 50.10 3.16
C LEU A 399 -31.88 50.85 2.08
N SER A 400 -31.41 50.81 0.84
CA SER A 400 -32.16 51.36 -0.29
C SER A 400 -33.43 50.54 -0.59
N ALA A 401 -34.45 51.17 -1.17
CA ALA A 401 -35.67 50.48 -1.60
C ALA A 401 -35.38 49.29 -2.56
N ARG A 402 -34.28 49.37 -3.33
CA ARG A 402 -33.79 48.28 -4.18
C ARG A 402 -33.25 47.10 -3.38
N GLU A 403 -32.53 47.36 -2.28
CA GLU A 403 -32.04 46.31 -1.37
C GLU A 403 -33.19 45.68 -0.58
N VAL A 404 -34.14 46.46 -0.07
CA VAL A 404 -35.36 45.93 0.56
C VAL A 404 -36.15 45.04 -0.43
N GLY A 405 -36.19 45.40 -1.71
CA GLY A 405 -36.72 44.54 -2.77
C GLY A 405 -35.93 43.24 -2.99
N TRP A 406 -34.60 43.27 -2.91
CA TRP A 406 -33.76 42.06 -2.95
C TRP A 406 -33.93 41.18 -1.71
N VAL A 407 -34.05 41.76 -0.51
CA VAL A 407 -34.36 41.04 0.74
C VAL A 407 -35.73 40.36 0.61
N ARG A 408 -36.76 41.08 0.15
CA ARG A 408 -38.11 40.53 -0.12
C ARG A 408 -38.07 39.37 -1.10
N ARG A 409 -37.29 39.45 -2.19
CA ARG A 409 -37.12 38.32 -3.13
C ARG A 409 -36.32 37.15 -2.54
N ALA A 410 -35.28 37.42 -1.75
CA ALA A 410 -34.49 36.38 -1.09
C ALA A 410 -35.31 35.62 -0.03
N LEU A 411 -36.13 36.33 0.76
CA LEU A 411 -37.13 35.76 1.65
C LEU A 411 -38.14 34.91 0.88
N ALA A 412 -38.76 35.43 -0.18
CA ALA A 412 -39.71 34.67 -1.00
C ALA A 412 -39.11 33.38 -1.58
N ASN A 413 -37.88 33.47 -2.10
CA ASN A 413 -37.13 32.30 -2.59
C ASN A 413 -36.84 31.27 -1.48
N ALA A 414 -36.68 31.69 -0.22
CA ALA A 414 -36.38 30.81 0.92
C ALA A 414 -37.65 30.21 1.53
N LEU A 415 -38.62 31.03 1.91
CA LEU A 415 -39.86 30.63 2.58
C LEU A 415 -40.71 29.68 1.71
N THR A 416 -40.77 29.92 0.39
CA THR A 416 -41.45 29.00 -0.54
C THR A 416 -40.76 27.64 -0.66
N ARG A 417 -39.43 27.58 -0.44
CA ARG A 417 -38.65 26.32 -0.48
C ARG A 417 -38.67 25.53 0.82
N ARG A 418 -39.08 26.12 1.93
CA ARG A 418 -39.21 25.41 3.21
C ARG A 418 -40.39 24.45 3.17
N GLY A 419 -41.58 24.94 2.77
CA GLY A 419 -42.80 24.15 2.86
C GLY A 419 -43.12 23.72 4.30
N GLU A 420 -43.90 22.66 4.45
CA GLU A 420 -44.34 22.15 5.75
C GLU A 420 -43.30 21.21 6.37
N HIS A 421 -42.68 20.34 5.57
CA HIS A 421 -41.66 19.36 5.96
C HIS A 421 -40.26 19.94 6.30
N HIS A 422 -40.10 21.27 6.40
CA HIS A 422 -38.78 21.88 6.66
C HIS A 422 -38.19 21.47 8.01
N ALA A 423 -39.01 21.38 9.05
CA ALA A 423 -38.57 21.00 10.38
C ALA A 423 -38.06 19.54 10.41
N GLU A 424 -38.79 18.63 9.77
CA GLU A 424 -38.43 17.22 9.61
C GLU A 424 -37.11 17.06 8.82
N LEU A 425 -36.98 17.81 7.71
CA LEU A 425 -35.75 17.87 6.92
C LEU A 425 -34.55 18.40 7.74
N ARG A 426 -34.76 19.33 8.68
CA ARG A 426 -33.71 19.80 9.58
C ARG A 426 -33.37 18.82 10.69
N ALA A 427 -34.35 18.11 11.25
CA ALA A 427 -34.10 17.02 12.20
C ALA A 427 -33.23 15.92 11.57
N ALA A 428 -33.63 15.40 10.39
CA ALA A 428 -32.86 14.39 9.67
C ALA A 428 -31.44 14.87 9.27
N GLN A 429 -31.28 16.15 8.92
CA GLN A 429 -29.94 16.72 8.66
C GLN A 429 -29.09 16.85 9.93
N ALA A 430 -29.70 17.15 11.07
CA ALA A 430 -29.01 17.17 12.36
C ALA A 430 -28.56 15.76 12.78
N GLU A 431 -29.38 14.73 12.56
CA GLU A 431 -29.03 13.31 12.81
C GLU A 431 -27.84 12.85 11.94
N VAL A 432 -27.84 13.19 10.64
CA VAL A 432 -26.72 12.91 9.71
C VAL A 432 -25.43 13.64 10.12
N VAL A 433 -25.53 14.80 10.78
CA VAL A 433 -24.38 15.52 11.36
C VAL A 433 -23.97 14.94 12.72
N ALA A 434 -24.92 14.49 13.55
CA ALA A 434 -24.65 13.86 14.84
C ALA A 434 -23.96 12.49 14.69
N THR A 435 -24.27 11.76 13.62
CA THR A 435 -23.64 10.48 13.27
C THR A 435 -22.10 10.60 13.27
N PRO A 436 -21.36 9.79 14.04
CA PRO A 436 -19.90 9.86 14.08
C PRO A 436 -19.25 9.48 12.76
N THR A 437 -18.08 10.07 12.47
CA THR A 437 -17.33 9.76 11.25
C THR A 437 -16.38 8.58 11.45
N HIS A 438 -16.01 7.88 10.38
CA HIS A 438 -14.96 6.85 10.43
C HIS A 438 -13.62 7.36 10.97
N ALA A 439 -13.33 8.66 10.85
CA ALA A 439 -12.17 9.31 11.46
C ALA A 439 -12.26 9.32 13.00
N ALA A 440 -13.44 9.62 13.55
CA ALA A 440 -13.68 9.58 15.00
C ALA A 440 -13.56 8.14 15.54
N PHE A 441 -14.20 7.16 14.88
CA PHE A 441 -14.03 5.74 15.23
C PHE A 441 -12.56 5.30 15.16
N ALA A 442 -11.82 5.71 14.13
CA ALA A 442 -10.40 5.37 13.99
C ALA A 442 -9.52 6.03 15.07
N ALA A 443 -9.85 7.25 15.53
CA ALA A 443 -9.16 7.92 16.63
C ALA A 443 -9.29 7.11 17.94
N VAL A 444 -10.52 6.73 18.32
CA VAL A 444 -10.77 5.93 19.54
C VAL A 444 -10.03 4.59 19.49
N LEU A 445 -10.06 3.90 18.34
CA LEU A 445 -9.27 2.67 18.18
C LEU A 445 -7.75 2.94 18.33
N ALA A 446 -7.23 4.04 17.79
CA ALA A 446 -5.82 4.40 17.93
C ALA A 446 -5.41 4.81 19.36
N ASP A 447 -6.32 5.38 20.14
CA ASP A 447 -6.09 5.71 21.55
C ASP A 447 -6.19 4.48 22.46
N ARG A 448 -7.11 3.54 22.16
CA ARG A 448 -7.17 2.22 22.80
C ARG A 448 -5.92 1.38 22.49
N LEU A 449 -5.45 1.40 21.23
CA LEU A 449 -4.19 0.77 20.82
C LEU A 449 -2.98 1.34 21.57
N GLY A 450 -2.98 2.65 21.88
CA GLY A 450 -1.90 3.30 22.66
C GLY A 450 -1.69 2.76 24.08
N ARG A 451 -2.56 1.87 24.57
CA ARG A 451 -2.43 1.17 25.85
C ARG A 451 -1.57 -0.11 25.78
N TYR A 452 -1.15 -0.52 24.58
CA TYR A 452 -0.36 -1.73 24.33
C TYR A 452 1.09 -1.38 23.90
N PRO A 453 2.07 -2.28 24.07
CA PRO A 453 3.46 -2.03 23.64
C PRO A 453 3.54 -1.65 22.16
N ALA A 454 4.28 -0.59 21.83
CA ALA A 454 4.34 -0.01 20.48
C ALA A 454 4.71 -1.03 19.39
N ASP A 455 5.70 -1.88 19.66
CA ASP A 455 6.12 -2.96 18.77
C ASP A 455 5.27 -4.22 18.91
N GLY A 456 4.46 -4.36 19.96
CA GLY A 456 3.64 -5.54 20.23
C GLY A 456 2.47 -5.70 19.27
N GLY A 457 1.67 -6.74 19.52
CA GLY A 457 0.34 -6.92 18.96
C GLY A 457 -0.75 -6.85 20.03
N LEU A 458 -1.92 -7.38 19.68
CA LEU A 458 -3.06 -7.54 20.57
C LEU A 458 -3.21 -9.01 20.97
N PRO A 459 -3.15 -9.38 22.27
CA PRO A 459 -3.40 -10.74 22.72
C PRO A 459 -4.89 -11.15 22.63
N SER A 460 -5.79 -10.17 22.58
CA SER A 460 -7.20 -10.32 22.18
C SER A 460 -7.67 -9.01 21.56
N LEU A 461 -8.60 -9.09 20.60
CA LEU A 461 -9.23 -7.92 19.99
C LEU A 461 -10.30 -7.28 20.89
N GLU A 462 -10.96 -8.09 21.73
CA GLU A 462 -12.15 -7.72 22.50
C GLU A 462 -12.01 -6.42 23.31
N PRO A 463 -10.92 -6.17 24.07
CA PRO A 463 -10.79 -4.92 24.84
C PRO A 463 -10.60 -3.67 23.97
N VAL A 464 -10.26 -3.85 22.69
CA VAL A 464 -10.09 -2.77 21.71
C VAL A 464 -11.34 -2.59 20.85
N SER A 465 -12.06 -3.68 20.56
CA SER A 465 -13.27 -3.72 19.69
C SER A 465 -14.60 -3.58 20.42
N ALA A 466 -14.64 -3.65 21.75
CA ALA A 466 -15.85 -3.43 22.56
C ALA A 466 -16.53 -2.08 22.22
N PRO A 467 -17.85 -1.90 22.44
CA PRO A 467 -18.52 -0.63 22.16
C PRO A 467 -17.88 0.60 22.84
N ALA A 468 -18.15 1.79 22.33
CA ALA A 468 -17.62 3.04 22.89
C ALA A 468 -18.14 3.30 24.31
N VAL A 469 -17.25 3.72 25.22
CA VAL A 469 -17.59 4.04 26.63
C VAL A 469 -17.59 5.56 26.87
N PRO A 470 -18.26 6.04 27.95
CA PRO A 470 -18.30 7.47 28.26
C PRO A 470 -16.92 8.12 28.32
N GLY A 471 -16.77 9.26 27.65
CA GLY A 471 -15.53 10.04 27.57
C GLY A 471 -14.67 9.78 26.32
N GLU A 472 -14.93 8.74 25.52
CA GLU A 472 -14.14 8.43 24.31
C GLU A 472 -14.49 9.30 23.08
N GLY A 473 -15.29 10.36 23.22
CA GLY A 473 -15.64 11.25 22.08
C GLY A 473 -16.59 10.65 21.03
N LEU A 474 -17.18 9.49 21.33
CA LEU A 474 -18.28 8.85 20.60
C LEU A 474 -19.51 8.75 21.51
N PRO A 475 -20.73 8.60 20.96
CA PRO A 475 -21.91 8.22 21.74
C PRO A 475 -21.69 6.88 22.46
N GLU A 476 -22.13 6.79 23.72
CA GLU A 476 -22.05 5.56 24.51
C GLU A 476 -22.76 4.39 23.80
N GLY A 477 -22.15 3.21 23.85
CA GLY A 477 -22.66 2.01 23.17
C GLY A 477 -22.45 1.97 21.65
N SER A 478 -21.76 2.96 21.05
CA SER A 478 -21.47 2.93 19.60
C SER A 478 -20.62 1.70 19.22
N GLU A 479 -21.14 0.88 18.32
CA GLU A 479 -20.40 -0.23 17.71
C GLU A 479 -19.41 0.27 16.64
N PHE A 480 -18.29 -0.44 16.49
CA PHE A 480 -17.24 -0.07 15.54
C PHE A 480 -17.49 -0.66 14.14
N PRO A 481 -17.37 0.14 13.05
CA PRO A 481 -17.54 -0.36 11.69
C PRO A 481 -16.65 -1.57 11.37
N ALA A 482 -17.24 -2.64 10.83
CA ALA A 482 -16.55 -3.92 10.58
C ALA A 482 -15.25 -3.79 9.75
N HIS A 483 -15.19 -2.84 8.81
CA HIS A 483 -13.98 -2.58 8.01
C HIS A 483 -12.83 -1.89 8.79
N LEU A 484 -13.10 -1.36 9.99
CA LEU A 484 -12.07 -0.92 10.95
C LEU A 484 -11.68 -2.06 11.88
N LEU A 485 -12.63 -2.89 12.31
CA LEU A 485 -12.35 -4.10 13.09
C LEU A 485 -11.44 -5.07 12.31
N ALA A 486 -11.68 -5.27 11.02
CA ALA A 486 -10.81 -6.06 10.13
C ALA A 486 -9.39 -5.47 9.94
N LYS A 487 -9.13 -4.22 10.39
CA LYS A 487 -7.76 -3.69 10.50
C LYS A 487 -7.09 -4.10 11.81
N LEU A 488 -7.87 -4.29 12.90
CA LEU A 488 -7.37 -4.77 14.20
C LEU A 488 -6.88 -6.22 14.12
N ASP A 489 -7.50 -7.09 13.32
CA ASP A 489 -7.03 -8.46 13.08
C ASP A 489 -5.57 -8.52 12.60
N ARG A 490 -5.05 -7.48 11.92
CA ARG A 490 -3.63 -7.41 11.52
C ARG A 490 -2.66 -7.30 12.70
N ALA A 491 -3.11 -6.76 13.83
CA ALA A 491 -2.32 -6.63 15.05
C ALA A 491 -2.49 -7.82 16.00
N LEU A 492 -3.42 -8.75 15.75
CA LEU A 492 -3.63 -9.95 16.57
C LEU A 492 -2.32 -10.76 16.72
N GLU A 493 -1.98 -11.10 17.97
CA GLU A 493 -0.94 -12.08 18.27
C GLU A 493 -1.54 -13.48 18.25
N ALA A 494 -1.17 -14.31 17.28
CA ALA A 494 -1.67 -15.68 17.17
C ALA A 494 -0.65 -16.63 16.50
N PRO A 495 -0.84 -17.96 16.60
CA PRO A 495 -0.08 -18.92 15.80
C PRO A 495 -0.26 -18.65 14.30
N LEU A 496 0.77 -18.90 13.49
CA LEU A 496 0.78 -18.52 12.08
C LEU A 496 -0.38 -19.12 11.26
N ALA A 497 -0.79 -20.35 11.56
CA ALA A 497 -1.94 -21.01 10.95
C ALA A 497 -3.31 -20.38 11.34
N GLU A 498 -3.41 -19.71 12.48
CA GLU A 498 -4.60 -18.93 12.87
C GLU A 498 -4.71 -17.67 11.99
N LEU A 499 -3.60 -16.95 11.80
CA LEU A 499 -3.56 -15.74 10.97
C LEU A 499 -3.85 -16.04 9.50
N VAL A 500 -3.42 -17.20 8.99
CA VAL A 500 -3.80 -17.67 7.64
C VAL A 500 -5.31 -17.97 7.59
N ARG A 501 -5.86 -18.72 8.56
CA ARG A 501 -7.30 -19.08 8.58
C ARG A 501 -8.22 -17.86 8.69
N ARG A 502 -7.76 -16.78 9.34
CA ARG A 502 -8.45 -15.48 9.43
C ARG A 502 -8.28 -14.59 8.20
N GLY A 503 -7.48 -14.98 7.21
CA GLY A 503 -7.14 -14.14 6.05
C GLY A 503 -6.21 -12.96 6.37
N VAL A 504 -5.68 -12.88 7.59
CA VAL A 504 -4.69 -11.86 7.99
C VAL A 504 -3.39 -12.05 7.20
N VAL A 505 -3.01 -13.32 6.96
CA VAL A 505 -1.93 -13.74 6.07
C VAL A 505 -2.56 -14.38 4.81
N PRO A 506 -2.90 -13.61 3.76
CA PRO A 506 -3.64 -14.09 2.60
C PRO A 506 -2.77 -14.65 1.46
N SER A 507 -1.44 -14.64 1.59
CA SER A 507 -0.52 -15.11 0.55
C SER A 507 0.83 -15.56 1.10
N GLY A 508 1.61 -16.28 0.29
CA GLY A 508 3.00 -16.66 0.59
C GLY A 508 3.96 -15.47 0.76
N GLU A 509 3.63 -14.29 0.22
CA GLU A 509 4.42 -13.07 0.43
C GLU A 509 4.20 -12.52 1.83
N VAL A 510 2.94 -12.37 2.25
CA VAL A 510 2.60 -11.94 3.63
C VAL A 510 3.03 -12.99 4.66
N LEU A 511 3.08 -14.27 4.28
CA LEU A 511 3.67 -15.33 5.10
C LEU A 511 5.16 -15.05 5.37
N ALA A 512 5.89 -14.56 4.37
CA ALA A 512 7.30 -14.18 4.49
C ALA A 512 7.54 -12.81 5.15
N GLU A 513 6.56 -11.90 5.16
CA GLU A 513 6.58 -10.69 6.01
C GLU A 513 6.58 -11.07 7.51
N VAL A 514 5.88 -12.16 7.87
CA VAL A 514 5.63 -12.56 9.26
C VAL A 514 6.63 -13.61 9.78
N LEU A 515 7.03 -14.58 8.94
CA LEU A 515 7.90 -15.70 9.32
C LEU A 515 9.25 -15.29 9.99
N PRO A 516 9.92 -14.19 9.63
CA PRO A 516 11.13 -13.74 10.32
C PRO A 516 11.01 -13.59 11.84
N GLN A 517 9.79 -13.37 12.37
CA GLN A 517 9.54 -13.32 13.83
C GLN A 517 9.77 -14.68 14.51
N VAL A 518 9.60 -15.79 13.79
CA VAL A 518 9.90 -17.15 14.28
C VAL A 518 11.35 -17.51 13.99
N THR A 519 11.83 -17.24 12.77
CA THR A 519 13.22 -17.55 12.37
C THR A 519 14.25 -16.83 13.25
N ALA A 520 14.01 -15.56 13.59
CA ALA A 520 14.91 -14.79 14.47
C ALA A 520 15.07 -15.46 15.84
N ARG A 521 13.96 -15.90 16.47
CA ARG A 521 13.95 -16.60 17.77
C ARG A 521 14.70 -17.93 17.70
N LEU A 522 14.49 -18.71 16.64
CA LEU A 522 15.15 -20.01 16.44
C LEU A 522 16.65 -19.91 16.13
N LEU A 523 17.08 -18.82 15.49
CA LEU A 523 18.50 -18.49 15.30
C LEU A 523 19.15 -17.95 16.59
N ALA A 524 18.41 -17.20 17.41
CA ALA A 524 18.85 -16.71 18.71
C ALA A 524 19.00 -17.85 19.75
N ALA A 525 18.07 -18.81 19.76
CA ALA A 525 18.11 -19.99 20.63
C ALA A 525 19.31 -20.94 20.39
N GLY A 526 20.07 -20.74 19.31
CA GLY A 526 21.33 -21.44 19.05
C GLY A 526 22.56 -20.82 19.72
N LEU A 527 22.41 -19.76 20.52
CA LEU A 527 23.50 -19.12 21.28
C LEU A 527 23.39 -19.46 22.77
N SER A 528 24.54 -19.69 23.42
CA SER A 528 24.61 -20.00 24.87
C SER A 528 24.50 -18.78 25.77
N ASP A 529 24.83 -17.59 25.26
CA ASP A 529 24.63 -16.32 25.97
C ASP A 529 23.28 -15.71 25.57
N PRO A 530 22.37 -15.43 26.53
CA PRO A 530 21.02 -14.97 26.23
C PRO A 530 20.98 -13.50 25.75
N VAL A 531 21.98 -12.69 26.10
CA VAL A 531 22.06 -11.28 25.68
C VAL A 531 22.54 -11.21 24.24
N ALA A 532 23.55 -12.01 23.88
CA ALA A 532 23.98 -12.24 22.50
C ALA A 532 22.85 -12.84 21.64
N GLY A 533 22.07 -13.76 22.20
CA GLY A 533 20.86 -14.32 21.57
C GLY A 533 19.82 -13.23 21.24
N ALA A 534 19.37 -12.47 22.23
CA ALA A 534 18.38 -11.41 22.04
C ALA A 534 18.87 -10.32 21.06
N LEU A 535 20.14 -9.96 21.12
CA LEU A 535 20.76 -9.02 20.18
C LEU A 535 20.75 -9.56 18.75
N ARG A 536 21.01 -10.86 18.57
CA ARG A 536 20.96 -11.53 17.27
C ARG A 536 19.53 -11.63 16.72
N GLU A 537 18.52 -11.83 17.58
CA GLU A 537 17.10 -11.80 17.20
C GLU A 537 16.73 -10.43 16.60
N GLN A 538 17.04 -9.35 17.34
CA GLN A 538 16.77 -7.97 16.91
C GLN A 538 17.55 -7.60 15.63
N ALA A 539 18.83 -7.99 15.54
CA ALA A 539 19.63 -7.79 14.34
C ALA A 539 19.07 -8.54 13.11
N TYR A 540 18.52 -9.74 13.27
CA TYR A 540 17.87 -10.48 12.18
C TYR A 540 16.57 -9.79 11.74
N ALA A 541 15.74 -9.36 12.69
CA ALA A 541 14.51 -8.63 12.42
C ALA A 541 14.75 -7.27 11.75
N ALA A 542 15.86 -6.58 12.07
CA ALA A 542 16.33 -5.40 11.33
C ALA A 542 16.81 -5.77 9.92
N PHE A 543 17.67 -6.79 9.80
CA PHE A 543 18.23 -7.26 8.53
C PHE A 543 17.17 -7.70 7.51
N ARG A 544 16.06 -8.30 7.95
CA ARG A 544 14.94 -8.74 7.10
C ARG A 544 13.94 -7.62 6.75
N ARG A 545 13.91 -6.50 7.49
CA ARG A 545 13.17 -5.29 7.09
C ARG A 545 13.83 -4.52 5.93
N ARG A 546 15.08 -4.88 5.57
CA ARG A 546 15.83 -4.22 4.50
C ARG A 546 15.29 -4.59 3.11
N ARG A 547 15.23 -3.60 2.22
CA ARG A 547 14.89 -3.83 0.80
C ARG A 547 16.03 -4.51 0.06
N THR A 548 15.68 -5.36 -0.89
CA THR A 548 16.61 -6.06 -1.78
C THR A 548 17.17 -5.12 -2.84
N LEU A 549 18.47 -5.25 -3.15
CA LEU A 549 19.11 -4.55 -4.25
C LEU A 549 18.78 -5.22 -5.60
N LEU A 550 18.76 -4.42 -6.66
CA LEU A 550 18.82 -4.90 -8.04
C LEU A 550 20.25 -5.38 -8.31
N LEU A 551 20.38 -6.67 -8.59
CA LEU A 551 21.66 -7.36 -8.80
C LEU A 551 21.66 -8.07 -10.15
N LEU A 552 22.79 -8.02 -10.83
CA LEU A 552 23.04 -8.63 -12.15
C LEU A 552 24.21 -9.62 -12.05
N ASP A 553 24.52 -10.32 -13.14
CA ASP A 553 25.72 -11.17 -13.30
C ASP A 553 26.01 -12.18 -12.17
N LEU A 554 24.93 -12.69 -11.56
CA LEU A 554 24.94 -13.62 -10.42
C LEU A 554 25.56 -13.05 -9.13
N GLU A 555 25.69 -11.72 -9.03
CA GLU A 555 25.97 -11.05 -7.76
C GLU A 555 24.88 -11.34 -6.71
N SER A 556 25.25 -11.35 -5.42
CA SER A 556 24.31 -11.58 -4.32
C SER A 556 24.54 -10.58 -3.19
N GLN A 557 23.46 -10.04 -2.62
CA GLN A 557 23.53 -9.09 -1.52
C GLN A 557 24.18 -9.74 -0.28
N VAL A 558 24.71 -8.91 0.62
CA VAL A 558 25.27 -9.40 1.89
C VAL A 558 24.23 -10.25 2.64
N ARG A 559 24.65 -11.43 3.08
CA ARG A 559 23.87 -12.35 3.92
C ARG A 559 23.99 -11.97 5.38
N PHE A 560 23.10 -12.49 6.23
CA PHE A 560 23.09 -12.13 7.65
C PHE A 560 24.39 -12.56 8.35
N GLU A 561 24.92 -13.71 7.97
CA GLU A 561 26.14 -14.32 8.49
C GLU A 561 27.42 -13.82 7.77
N GLU A 562 27.29 -12.77 6.95
CA GLU A 562 28.41 -11.99 6.41
C GLU A 562 28.56 -10.63 7.13
N LEU A 563 27.67 -10.27 8.07
CA LEU A 563 27.81 -9.06 8.88
C LEU A 563 28.91 -9.27 9.96
N PRO A 564 29.91 -8.36 10.08
CA PRO A 564 31.05 -8.55 10.98
C PRO A 564 30.66 -8.91 12.43
N TRP A 565 29.66 -8.23 12.98
CA TRP A 565 29.18 -8.47 14.35
C TRP A 565 28.40 -9.78 14.50
N VAL A 566 27.58 -10.18 13.52
CA VAL A 566 26.89 -11.47 13.56
C VAL A 566 27.88 -12.63 13.51
N THR A 567 28.89 -12.54 12.66
CA THR A 567 29.98 -13.52 12.56
C THR A 567 30.86 -13.52 13.81
N ALA A 568 31.06 -12.38 14.46
CA ALA A 568 31.76 -12.31 15.75
C ALA A 568 30.95 -12.95 16.89
N LEU A 569 29.62 -12.82 16.89
CA LEU A 569 28.73 -13.47 17.87
C LEU A 569 28.61 -15.00 17.69
N ASP A 570 29.05 -15.58 16.58
CA ASP A 570 29.08 -17.05 16.40
C ASP A 570 30.01 -17.76 17.42
N VAL A 571 30.88 -17.04 18.15
CA VAL A 571 31.64 -17.58 19.30
C VAL A 571 30.77 -18.04 20.47
N PHE A 572 29.49 -17.63 20.50
CA PHE A 572 28.49 -18.09 21.46
C PHE A 572 27.62 -19.24 20.93
N ARG A 573 27.81 -19.73 19.69
CA ARG A 573 26.98 -20.81 19.16
C ARG A 573 27.16 -22.08 20.00
N SER A 574 26.08 -22.59 20.57
CA SER A 574 26.03 -23.91 21.18
C SER A 574 25.68 -24.98 20.14
N VAL A 575 26.26 -26.18 20.25
CA VAL A 575 25.90 -27.33 19.41
C VAL A 575 24.72 -28.07 20.05
N GLY A 576 23.61 -27.36 20.22
CA GLY A 576 22.37 -27.89 20.80
C GLY A 576 21.53 -28.62 19.75
N GLN A 577 21.29 -29.92 19.92
CA GLN A 577 20.43 -30.70 19.01
C GLN A 577 18.99 -30.17 18.99
N ASP A 578 18.51 -29.63 20.11
CA ASP A 578 17.14 -29.14 20.25
C ASP A 578 16.86 -27.88 19.42
N ALA A 579 17.83 -26.98 19.28
CA ALA A 579 17.71 -25.80 18.41
C ALA A 579 17.63 -26.19 16.92
N GLY A 580 18.40 -27.19 16.50
CA GLY A 580 18.30 -27.77 15.16
C GLY A 580 16.98 -28.49 14.93
N ARG A 581 16.47 -29.22 15.94
CA ARG A 581 15.16 -29.89 15.88
C ARG A 581 14.02 -28.88 15.76
N ALA A 582 13.99 -27.86 16.61
CA ALA A 582 12.98 -26.80 16.55
C ALA A 582 13.02 -26.04 15.21
N ALA A 583 14.20 -25.84 14.63
CA ALA A 583 14.33 -25.28 13.28
C ALA A 583 13.77 -26.22 12.19
N ARG A 584 13.96 -27.55 12.30
CA ARG A 584 13.33 -28.53 11.39
C ARG A 584 11.81 -28.52 11.54
N GLU A 585 11.29 -28.60 12.76
CA GLU A 585 9.85 -28.61 13.05
C GLU A 585 9.17 -27.33 12.53
N ALA A 586 9.77 -26.16 12.75
CA ALA A 586 9.26 -24.91 12.22
C ALA A 586 9.29 -24.86 10.68
N LEU A 587 10.36 -25.34 10.05
CA LEU A 587 10.47 -25.43 8.58
C LEU A 587 9.42 -26.38 8.00
N GLU A 588 9.25 -27.56 8.60
CA GLU A 588 8.26 -28.57 8.21
C GLU A 588 6.82 -28.01 8.31
N GLN A 589 6.48 -27.38 9.43
CA GLN A 589 5.17 -26.77 9.65
C GLN A 589 4.90 -25.60 8.68
N THR A 590 5.89 -24.73 8.45
CA THR A 590 5.72 -23.53 7.62
C THR A 590 5.74 -23.84 6.12
N ALA A 591 6.54 -24.81 5.67
CA ALA A 591 6.48 -25.35 4.31
C ALA A 591 5.13 -26.04 4.05
N LEU A 592 4.66 -26.90 4.97
CA LEU A 592 3.36 -27.55 4.82
C LEU A 592 2.19 -26.54 4.85
N LEU A 593 2.25 -25.51 5.70
CA LEU A 593 1.26 -24.42 5.73
C LEU A 593 1.24 -23.64 4.40
N ALA A 594 2.41 -23.32 3.83
CA ALA A 594 2.51 -22.65 2.54
C ALA A 594 1.93 -23.49 1.40
N LEU A 595 2.31 -24.77 1.33
CA LEU A 595 1.84 -25.73 0.33
C LEU A 595 0.33 -25.99 0.43
N THR A 596 -0.24 -26.07 1.64
CA THR A 596 -1.68 -26.34 1.82
C THR A 596 -2.56 -25.10 1.67
N SER A 597 -2.06 -23.92 2.03
CA SER A 597 -2.87 -22.68 1.99
C SER A 597 -2.76 -21.93 0.66
N PHE A 598 -1.61 -22.03 -0.02
CA PHE A 598 -1.34 -21.31 -1.27
C PHE A 598 -0.91 -22.23 -2.44
N PRO A 599 -1.54 -23.42 -2.64
CA PRO A 599 -1.08 -24.45 -3.58
C PRO A 599 -1.08 -23.99 -5.06
N HIS A 600 -1.71 -22.88 -5.40
CA HIS A 600 -1.73 -22.33 -6.76
C HIS A 600 -0.60 -21.32 -7.04
N THR A 601 0.28 -21.05 -6.06
CA THR A 601 1.35 -20.03 -6.15
C THR A 601 2.75 -20.65 -6.17
N VAL A 602 3.74 -19.91 -6.68
CA VAL A 602 5.17 -20.24 -6.48
C VAL A 602 5.60 -19.78 -5.08
N THR A 603 6.49 -20.53 -4.43
CA THR A 603 7.08 -20.13 -3.13
C THR A 603 7.93 -18.85 -3.34
N PRO A 604 7.57 -17.70 -2.74
CA PRO A 604 8.26 -16.44 -3.06
C PRO A 604 9.71 -16.38 -2.58
N ASN A 605 10.52 -15.51 -3.20
CA ASN A 605 11.94 -15.36 -2.86
C ASN A 605 12.21 -14.99 -1.39
N PRO A 606 11.41 -14.13 -0.72
CA PRO A 606 11.54 -13.92 0.72
C PRO A 606 11.26 -15.20 1.53
N LEU A 607 10.24 -15.99 1.15
CA LEU A 607 9.90 -17.25 1.82
C LEU A 607 10.97 -18.33 1.60
N VAL A 608 11.52 -18.44 0.39
CA VAL A 608 12.70 -19.26 0.07
C VAL A 608 13.90 -18.86 0.92
N SER A 609 14.09 -17.55 1.17
CA SER A 609 15.18 -17.03 1.99
C SER A 609 15.05 -17.37 3.47
N GLU A 610 13.82 -17.47 4.00
CA GLU A 610 13.54 -17.96 5.35
C GLU A 610 13.67 -19.47 5.46
N PHE A 611 13.11 -20.23 4.51
CA PHE A 611 13.25 -21.68 4.45
C PHE A 611 14.72 -22.11 4.35
N GLY A 612 15.54 -21.39 3.58
CA GLY A 612 16.99 -21.61 3.52
C GLY A 612 17.72 -21.34 4.83
N ALA A 613 17.29 -20.33 5.60
CA ALA A 613 17.85 -20.03 6.92
C ALA A 613 17.49 -21.10 7.97
N LEU A 614 16.22 -21.52 8.00
CA LEU A 614 15.77 -22.61 8.86
C LEU A 614 16.41 -23.96 8.49
N ALA A 615 16.51 -24.28 7.19
CA ALA A 615 17.15 -25.51 6.71
C ALA A 615 18.63 -25.58 7.12
N LYS A 616 19.35 -24.45 7.01
CA LYS A 616 20.74 -24.31 7.46
C LYS A 616 20.88 -24.50 8.98
N GLN A 617 19.99 -23.90 9.78
CA GLN A 617 19.97 -24.07 11.25
C GLN A 617 19.61 -25.51 11.67
N ALA A 618 18.75 -26.17 10.90
CA ALA A 618 18.34 -27.56 11.10
C ALA A 618 19.36 -28.60 10.58
N GLY A 619 20.40 -28.18 9.84
CA GLY A 619 21.35 -29.07 9.18
C GLY A 619 20.78 -29.87 8.01
N VAL A 620 19.63 -29.48 7.46
CA VAL A 620 18.91 -30.21 6.40
C VAL A 620 19.32 -29.68 5.01
N PRO A 621 19.87 -30.52 4.12
CA PRO A 621 20.32 -30.09 2.79
C PRO A 621 19.16 -29.92 1.80
N VAL A 622 18.49 -28.76 1.83
CA VAL A 622 17.42 -28.41 0.88
C VAL A 622 17.98 -27.49 -0.23
N PRO A 623 18.14 -27.96 -1.49
CA PRO A 623 18.69 -27.15 -2.57
C PRO A 623 17.64 -26.19 -3.16
N LEU A 624 17.37 -25.08 -2.46
CA LEU A 624 16.38 -24.09 -2.89
C LEU A 624 16.92 -23.10 -3.95
N VAL A 625 16.03 -22.72 -4.88
CA VAL A 625 16.24 -21.75 -5.96
C VAL A 625 15.20 -20.63 -5.94
N GLU A 626 15.59 -19.43 -6.39
CA GLU A 626 14.74 -18.25 -6.48
C GLU A 626 13.97 -18.17 -7.82
N GLU A 627 12.82 -17.48 -7.87
CA GLU A 627 12.28 -16.95 -9.12
C GLU A 627 13.18 -15.79 -9.59
N ILE A 628 13.71 -15.87 -10.81
CA ILE A 628 14.48 -14.80 -11.46
C ILE A 628 13.55 -14.06 -12.42
N ALA A 629 13.66 -12.74 -12.52
CA ALA A 629 12.89 -11.95 -13.48
C ALA A 629 13.56 -11.95 -14.88
N ALA A 630 12.74 -12.06 -15.94
CA ALA A 630 13.21 -12.28 -17.31
C ALA A 630 13.91 -11.07 -17.94
N ASP A 631 13.71 -9.88 -17.40
CA ASP A 631 14.33 -8.61 -17.78
C ASP A 631 15.72 -8.40 -17.16
N ILE A 632 16.07 -9.13 -16.08
CA ILE A 632 17.39 -9.06 -15.41
C ILE A 632 18.26 -10.31 -15.64
N PHE A 633 17.73 -11.34 -16.30
CA PHE A 633 18.41 -12.62 -16.47
C PHE A 633 19.52 -12.57 -17.54
N THR A 634 20.77 -12.72 -17.12
CA THR A 634 21.95 -12.64 -18.00
C THR A 634 22.33 -14.00 -18.65
N GLY A 635 21.35 -14.88 -18.87
CA GLY A 635 21.54 -16.13 -19.61
C GLY A 635 22.41 -17.17 -18.89
N SER A 636 22.47 -17.18 -17.56
CA SER A 636 23.25 -18.15 -16.79
C SER A 636 22.68 -18.46 -15.42
N PHE A 637 22.99 -19.65 -14.90
CA PHE A 637 22.52 -20.16 -13.61
C PHE A 637 23.71 -20.48 -12.67
N THR A 638 23.42 -20.71 -11.39
CA THR A 638 24.41 -21.18 -10.39
C THR A 638 24.27 -22.70 -10.14
N PRO A 639 25.31 -23.40 -9.65
CA PRO A 639 25.30 -24.87 -9.53
C PRO A 639 24.15 -25.46 -8.69
N LYS A 640 23.59 -24.70 -7.75
CA LYS A 640 22.44 -25.13 -6.93
C LYS A 640 21.21 -25.48 -7.77
N TRP A 641 21.03 -24.87 -8.94
CA TRP A 641 19.94 -25.18 -9.87
C TRP A 641 20.04 -26.62 -10.39
N HIS A 642 21.25 -27.11 -10.65
CA HIS A 642 21.49 -28.52 -10.98
C HIS A 642 21.20 -29.44 -9.79
N HIS A 643 21.58 -29.04 -8.57
CA HIS A 643 21.29 -29.84 -7.37
C HIS A 643 19.77 -29.94 -7.13
N ALA A 644 19.03 -28.85 -7.33
CA ALA A 644 17.57 -28.83 -7.29
C ALA A 644 16.96 -29.73 -8.38
N ALA A 645 17.53 -29.73 -9.59
CA ALA A 645 17.08 -30.59 -10.70
C ALA A 645 17.30 -32.08 -10.45
N VAL A 646 18.42 -32.47 -9.82
CA VAL A 646 18.70 -33.87 -9.43
C VAL A 646 17.65 -34.37 -8.42
N VAL A 647 17.31 -33.56 -7.41
CA VAL A 647 16.23 -33.88 -6.46
C VAL A 647 14.87 -33.94 -7.16
N ALA A 648 14.56 -32.94 -7.99
CA ALA A 648 13.31 -32.88 -8.74
C ALA A 648 13.10 -34.09 -9.67
N HIS A 649 14.13 -34.52 -10.39
CA HIS A 649 14.07 -35.74 -11.19
C HIS A 649 13.80 -36.98 -10.33
N ARG A 650 14.58 -37.19 -9.25
CA ARG A 650 14.43 -38.35 -8.36
C ARG A 650 13.04 -38.44 -7.73
N VAL A 651 12.50 -37.32 -7.24
CA VAL A 651 11.17 -37.27 -6.58
C VAL A 651 10.02 -37.42 -7.57
N THR A 652 10.18 -36.94 -8.82
CA THR A 652 9.11 -37.01 -9.84
C THR A 652 9.21 -38.22 -10.77
N LEU A 653 10.23 -39.07 -10.65
CA LEU A 653 10.40 -40.27 -11.47
C LEU A 653 9.17 -41.18 -11.39
N GLY A 654 8.60 -41.52 -12.55
CA GLY A 654 7.38 -42.34 -12.65
C GLY A 654 6.07 -41.61 -12.29
N THR A 655 6.10 -40.32 -11.93
CA THR A 655 4.90 -39.51 -11.66
C THR A 655 4.33 -38.85 -12.93
N PRO A 656 3.06 -38.40 -12.92
CA PRO A 656 2.50 -37.58 -13.99
C PRO A 656 3.31 -36.32 -14.30
N TYR A 657 4.07 -35.76 -13.36
CA TYR A 657 4.88 -34.55 -13.60
C TYR A 657 6.05 -34.81 -14.55
N ALA A 658 6.81 -35.88 -14.32
CA ALA A 658 7.91 -36.26 -15.21
C ALA A 658 7.42 -36.64 -16.61
N ALA A 659 6.24 -37.28 -16.71
CA ALA A 659 5.61 -37.63 -17.97
C ALA A 659 5.05 -36.39 -18.72
N TYR A 660 4.38 -35.46 -18.03
CA TYR A 660 3.76 -34.29 -18.63
C TYR A 660 4.78 -33.27 -19.15
N TYR A 661 5.87 -33.09 -18.42
CA TYR A 661 6.93 -32.17 -18.80
C TYR A 661 8.06 -32.82 -19.62
N ASP A 662 8.04 -34.14 -19.80
CA ASP A 662 9.12 -34.90 -20.45
C ASP A 662 10.48 -34.57 -19.79
N LEU A 663 10.60 -34.93 -18.51
CA LEU A 663 11.81 -34.68 -17.72
C LEU A 663 12.89 -35.72 -18.06
N VAL A 664 14.08 -35.23 -18.42
CA VAL A 664 15.28 -36.05 -18.63
C VAL A 664 16.03 -36.25 -17.31
N GLU A 665 16.86 -37.29 -17.24
CA GLU A 665 17.76 -37.57 -16.12
C GLU A 665 18.95 -36.58 -16.13
N PRO A 666 19.17 -35.81 -15.04
CA PRO A 666 20.35 -34.96 -14.92
C PRO A 666 21.63 -35.80 -14.69
N PRO A 667 22.76 -35.47 -15.33
CA PRO A 667 24.00 -36.23 -15.19
C PRO A 667 24.59 -36.13 -13.78
N GLU A 668 25.27 -37.19 -13.30
CA GLU A 668 26.00 -37.18 -12.03
C GLU A 668 27.29 -36.35 -12.09
N LEU A 669 27.14 -35.02 -12.04
CA LEU A 669 28.27 -34.07 -12.10
C LEU A 669 28.94 -33.88 -10.74
N VAL A 670 29.71 -34.90 -10.33
CA VAL A 670 30.50 -34.90 -9.10
C VAL A 670 31.74 -34.00 -9.22
N GLY A 671 31.70 -32.85 -8.55
CA GLY A 671 32.89 -32.15 -8.04
C GLY A 671 33.73 -31.32 -9.03
N GLY A 672 33.73 -29.99 -8.83
CA GLY A 672 34.88 -29.12 -9.08
C GLY A 672 35.29 -28.80 -10.54
N LYS A 673 34.89 -29.59 -11.53
CA LYS A 673 35.25 -29.35 -12.94
C LYS A 673 34.72 -28.01 -13.45
N ARG A 674 35.61 -27.22 -14.04
CA ARG A 674 35.33 -25.89 -14.62
C ARG A 674 35.77 -25.88 -16.08
N TRP A 675 34.88 -25.43 -16.96
CA TRP A 675 35.15 -25.27 -18.39
C TRP A 675 34.99 -23.78 -18.73
N PHE A 676 36.06 -23.14 -19.22
CA PHE A 676 36.19 -21.68 -19.30
C PHE A 676 35.71 -20.95 -18.02
N GLY A 677 36.15 -21.43 -16.85
CA GLY A 677 35.87 -20.85 -15.54
C GLY A 677 34.47 -21.13 -14.96
N ARG A 678 33.47 -21.44 -15.78
CA ARG A 678 32.11 -21.79 -15.33
C ARG A 678 32.07 -23.25 -14.82
N PRO A 679 31.36 -23.55 -13.71
CA PRO A 679 31.17 -24.93 -13.24
C PRO A 679 30.34 -25.76 -14.24
N GLU A 680 30.73 -27.02 -14.44
CA GLU A 680 30.08 -27.94 -15.39
C GLU A 680 28.57 -28.09 -15.15
N ALA A 681 28.17 -28.25 -13.88
CA ALA A 681 26.77 -28.37 -13.47
C ALA A 681 25.91 -27.12 -13.79
N ALA A 682 26.50 -25.92 -13.68
CA ALA A 682 25.82 -24.67 -14.04
C ALA A 682 25.69 -24.51 -15.56
N ARG A 683 26.67 -25.01 -16.32
CA ARG A 683 26.64 -25.02 -17.79
C ARG A 683 25.56 -25.97 -18.31
N TRP A 684 25.57 -27.24 -17.90
CA TRP A 684 24.59 -28.24 -18.37
C TRP A 684 23.15 -27.78 -18.12
N PHE A 685 22.86 -27.27 -16.93
CA PHE A 685 21.51 -26.82 -16.58
C PHE A 685 21.04 -25.66 -17.47
N GLY A 686 21.91 -24.70 -17.79
CA GLY A 686 21.60 -23.62 -18.72
C GLY A 686 21.41 -24.09 -20.17
N GLU A 687 22.25 -25.02 -20.63
CA GLU A 687 22.15 -25.62 -21.97
C GLU A 687 20.85 -26.43 -22.13
N GLU A 688 20.44 -27.21 -21.12
CA GLU A 688 19.19 -27.97 -21.13
C GLU A 688 17.96 -27.04 -21.06
N CYS A 689 17.96 -25.99 -20.23
CA CYS A 689 16.90 -24.98 -20.24
C CYS A 689 16.77 -24.31 -21.62
N GLY A 690 17.90 -23.93 -22.23
CA GLY A 690 17.94 -23.32 -23.56
C GLY A 690 17.45 -24.25 -24.67
N ARG A 691 17.86 -25.53 -24.64
CA ARG A 691 17.39 -26.56 -25.57
C ARG A 691 15.88 -26.73 -25.49
N ARG A 692 15.34 -26.87 -24.28
CA ARG A 692 13.90 -27.06 -24.02
C ARG A 692 13.06 -25.82 -24.36
N ALA A 693 13.64 -24.62 -24.27
CA ALA A 693 12.98 -23.36 -24.64
C ALA A 693 13.01 -23.07 -26.16
N GLY A 694 13.84 -23.77 -26.94
CA GLY A 694 14.05 -23.47 -28.36
C GLY A 694 14.84 -22.18 -28.60
N ALA A 695 15.84 -21.91 -27.76
CA ALA A 695 16.52 -20.62 -27.58
C ALA A 695 17.15 -19.95 -28.83
N SER A 696 17.19 -20.63 -29.98
CA SER A 696 17.90 -20.20 -31.20
C SER A 696 17.07 -19.39 -32.21
N ALA A 697 15.79 -19.09 -31.94
CA ALA A 697 14.86 -18.54 -32.94
C ALA A 697 13.96 -17.37 -32.48
N HIS A 698 14.28 -16.69 -31.38
CA HIS A 698 13.36 -15.75 -30.71
C HIS A 698 13.42 -14.30 -31.21
N ARG A 699 12.24 -13.65 -31.26
CA ARG A 699 12.07 -12.24 -31.69
C ARG A 699 12.31 -11.20 -30.59
N SER A 700 12.35 -11.61 -29.32
CA SER A 700 12.53 -10.71 -28.17
C SER A 700 13.36 -11.37 -27.08
N TRP A 701 14.37 -10.64 -26.58
CA TRP A 701 15.30 -11.11 -25.55
C TRP A 701 14.59 -11.46 -24.23
N VAL A 702 13.70 -10.58 -23.75
CA VAL A 702 12.93 -10.81 -22.51
C VAL A 702 11.99 -12.03 -22.65
N VAL A 703 11.43 -12.27 -23.84
CA VAL A 703 10.55 -13.44 -24.08
C VAL A 703 11.37 -14.73 -24.09
N GLY A 704 12.51 -14.74 -24.78
CA GLY A 704 13.44 -15.88 -24.76
C GLY A 704 13.93 -16.20 -23.34
N ASN A 705 14.34 -15.18 -22.58
CA ASN A 705 14.69 -15.33 -21.17
C ASN A 705 13.54 -15.92 -20.35
N GLY A 706 12.31 -15.43 -20.53
CA GLY A 706 11.12 -15.95 -19.85
C GLY A 706 10.84 -17.42 -20.16
N MET A 707 11.00 -17.84 -21.42
CA MET A 707 10.88 -19.24 -21.83
C MET A 707 11.98 -20.13 -21.21
N VAL A 708 13.23 -19.67 -21.16
CA VAL A 708 14.36 -20.37 -20.52
C VAL A 708 14.13 -20.52 -19.00
N LEU A 709 13.65 -19.47 -18.34
CA LEU A 709 13.32 -19.47 -16.92
C LEU A 709 12.11 -20.34 -16.59
N GLU A 710 11.12 -20.44 -17.48
CA GLU A 710 10.03 -21.39 -17.31
C GLU A 710 10.52 -22.85 -17.39
N GLN A 711 11.53 -23.14 -18.22
CA GLN A 711 12.16 -24.46 -18.20
C GLN A 711 12.98 -24.70 -16.92
N SER A 712 13.62 -23.68 -16.34
CA SER A 712 14.31 -23.86 -15.04
C SER A 712 13.33 -24.10 -13.88
N GLN A 713 12.15 -23.47 -13.91
CA GLN A 713 11.05 -23.76 -12.97
C GLN A 713 10.53 -25.20 -13.13
N VAL A 714 10.39 -25.69 -14.37
CA VAL A 714 9.97 -27.08 -14.68
C VAL A 714 11.01 -28.09 -14.18
N LEU A 715 12.28 -27.92 -14.56
CA LEU A 715 13.35 -28.87 -14.22
C LEU A 715 13.65 -28.96 -12.71
N THR A 716 13.33 -27.92 -11.94
CA THR A 716 13.53 -27.89 -10.47
C THR A 716 12.24 -28.13 -9.68
N THR A 717 11.10 -28.35 -10.33
CA THR A 717 9.74 -28.30 -9.74
C THR A 717 9.47 -27.01 -8.95
N GLN A 718 10.23 -25.94 -9.20
CA GLN A 718 10.28 -24.71 -8.41
C GLN A 718 10.22 -24.95 -6.89
N ASN A 719 11.21 -25.71 -6.39
CA ASN A 719 11.43 -26.10 -4.99
C ASN A 719 10.52 -27.20 -4.40
N LEU A 720 9.44 -27.62 -5.07
CA LEU A 720 8.47 -28.55 -4.49
C LEU A 720 9.11 -29.88 -4.08
N ALA A 721 9.82 -30.54 -5.00
CA ALA A 721 10.52 -31.79 -4.71
C ALA A 721 11.59 -31.64 -3.62
N ALA A 722 12.33 -30.51 -3.63
CA ALA A 722 13.37 -30.23 -2.63
C ALA A 722 12.78 -30.12 -1.22
N LEU A 723 11.65 -29.42 -1.07
CA LEU A 723 10.93 -29.33 0.19
C LEU A 723 10.32 -30.67 0.63
N VAL A 724 9.72 -31.43 -0.29
CA VAL A 724 9.08 -32.72 0.05
C VAL A 724 10.10 -33.77 0.48
N GLU A 725 11.23 -33.90 -0.23
CA GLU A 725 12.26 -34.87 0.11
C GLU A 725 13.02 -34.47 1.39
N GLY A 726 13.48 -33.22 1.49
CA GLY A 726 14.27 -32.77 2.65
C GLY A 726 13.50 -32.77 3.98
N LEU A 727 12.18 -32.61 3.91
CA LEU A 727 11.29 -32.50 5.08
C LEU A 727 10.40 -33.73 5.28
N ASP A 728 10.54 -34.77 4.46
CA ASP A 728 9.77 -36.02 4.51
C ASP A 728 8.24 -35.82 4.50
N LEU A 729 7.76 -34.96 3.58
CA LEU A 729 6.35 -34.56 3.51
C LEU A 729 5.47 -35.53 2.68
N THR A 730 6.04 -36.60 2.12
CA THR A 730 5.39 -37.50 1.16
C THR A 730 4.03 -37.99 1.64
N ASP A 731 3.98 -38.60 2.83
CA ASP A 731 2.73 -39.21 3.33
C ASP A 731 1.72 -38.18 3.81
N ARG A 732 2.17 -37.01 4.28
CA ARG A 732 1.27 -35.88 4.59
C ARG A 732 0.65 -35.29 3.32
N LEU A 733 1.41 -35.18 2.22
CA LEU A 733 0.87 -34.73 0.95
C LEU A 733 -0.13 -35.74 0.36
N ARG A 734 0.15 -37.05 0.41
CA ARG A 734 -0.82 -38.08 -0.01
C ARG A 734 -2.20 -37.91 0.64
N GLN A 735 -2.26 -37.53 1.92
CA GLN A 735 -3.51 -37.34 2.66
C GLN A 735 -4.33 -36.11 2.22
N VAL A 736 -3.73 -35.12 1.53
CA VAL A 736 -4.39 -33.85 1.16
C VAL A 736 -4.37 -33.52 -0.32
N ALA A 737 -3.54 -34.20 -1.13
CA ALA A 737 -3.22 -33.83 -2.51
C ALA A 737 -4.47 -33.69 -3.40
N ALA A 738 -5.45 -34.59 -3.31
CA ALA A 738 -6.67 -34.50 -4.10
C ALA A 738 -7.49 -33.23 -3.78
N GLY A 739 -7.59 -32.85 -2.50
CA GLY A 739 -8.23 -31.60 -2.07
C GLY A 739 -7.48 -30.36 -2.57
N LEU A 740 -6.14 -30.38 -2.53
CA LEU A 740 -5.31 -29.29 -3.05
C LEU A 740 -5.45 -29.15 -4.57
N VAL A 741 -5.37 -30.25 -5.34
CA VAL A 741 -5.56 -30.22 -6.81
C VAL A 741 -6.95 -29.69 -7.18
N THR A 742 -8.00 -30.08 -6.44
CA THR A 742 -9.36 -29.55 -6.63
C THR A 742 -9.37 -28.03 -6.48
N GLY A 743 -8.85 -27.50 -5.36
CA GLY A 743 -8.79 -26.06 -5.13
C GLY A 743 -7.92 -25.29 -6.13
N VAL A 744 -6.85 -25.91 -6.65
CA VAL A 744 -6.01 -25.31 -7.71
C VAL A 744 -6.75 -25.28 -9.05
N PHE A 745 -7.47 -26.34 -9.43
CA PHE A 745 -8.29 -26.35 -10.65
C PHE A 745 -9.46 -25.36 -10.58
N ASP A 746 -10.09 -25.20 -9.42
CA ASP A 746 -11.13 -24.19 -9.21
C ASP A 746 -10.54 -22.75 -9.23
N TRP A 747 -9.33 -22.56 -8.70
CA TRP A 747 -8.61 -21.28 -8.83
C TRP A 747 -8.27 -20.94 -10.29
N ILE A 748 -7.78 -21.92 -11.07
CA ILE A 748 -7.45 -21.76 -12.50
C ILE A 748 -8.71 -21.43 -13.30
N THR A 749 -9.77 -22.22 -13.16
CA THR A 749 -11.01 -22.02 -13.93
C THR A 749 -11.73 -20.73 -13.55
N GLY A 750 -11.78 -20.39 -12.26
CA GLY A 750 -12.24 -19.08 -11.80
C GLY A 750 -11.36 -17.92 -12.28
N GLY A 751 -10.05 -18.13 -12.43
CA GLY A 751 -9.11 -17.20 -13.05
C GLY A 751 -9.44 -16.93 -14.53
N LEU A 752 -9.59 -18.00 -15.30
CA LEU A 752 -9.93 -17.93 -16.73
C LEU A 752 -11.33 -17.33 -16.97
N ALA A 753 -12.30 -17.55 -16.07
CA ALA A 753 -13.58 -16.83 -16.10
C ALA A 753 -13.43 -15.32 -15.87
N ARG A 754 -12.43 -14.87 -15.10
CA ARG A 754 -12.08 -13.44 -14.97
C ARG A 754 -11.37 -12.90 -16.22
N LEU A 755 -10.64 -13.73 -16.97
CA LEU A 755 -10.06 -13.39 -18.29
C LEU A 755 -11.12 -13.19 -19.37
N ALA A 756 -12.27 -13.86 -19.24
CA ALA A 756 -13.36 -13.77 -20.19
C ALA A 756 -14.11 -12.41 -20.19
N LYS A 757 -13.80 -11.50 -19.26
CA LYS A 757 -14.41 -10.16 -19.18
C LYS A 757 -13.75 -9.15 -20.14
N PRO A 758 -14.49 -8.14 -20.65
CA PRO A 758 -13.94 -7.18 -21.63
C PRO A 758 -13.01 -6.11 -21.05
N GLU A 759 -13.10 -5.84 -19.74
CA GLU A 759 -12.50 -4.65 -19.08
C GLU A 759 -10.97 -4.74 -18.86
N ARG A 760 -10.32 -5.85 -19.23
CA ARG A 760 -8.91 -6.12 -18.91
C ARG A 760 -7.94 -5.61 -19.95
N THR A 761 -6.75 -5.22 -19.51
CA THR A 761 -5.64 -4.88 -20.41
C THR A 761 -4.92 -6.14 -20.93
N TRP A 762 -4.25 -6.03 -22.08
CA TRP A 762 -3.42 -7.12 -22.62
C TRP A 762 -2.34 -7.58 -21.61
N HIS A 763 -1.76 -6.64 -20.85
CA HIS A 763 -0.76 -6.94 -19.82
C HIS A 763 -1.35 -7.81 -18.69
N GLU A 764 -2.51 -7.44 -18.13
CA GLU A 764 -3.19 -8.26 -17.12
C GLU A 764 -3.52 -9.67 -17.60
N GLY A 765 -3.80 -9.83 -18.89
CA GLY A 765 -4.00 -11.12 -19.52
C GLY A 765 -2.73 -11.98 -19.51
N LEU A 766 -1.57 -11.41 -19.87
CA LEU A 766 -0.28 -12.07 -19.78
C LEU A 766 0.08 -12.46 -18.34
N LEU A 767 -0.18 -11.58 -17.36
CA LEU A 767 0.06 -11.88 -15.95
C LEU A 767 -0.78 -13.06 -15.46
N LEU A 768 -2.05 -13.11 -15.85
CA LEU A 768 -2.91 -14.24 -15.51
C LEU A 768 -2.45 -15.54 -16.19
N VAL A 769 -2.01 -15.49 -17.46
CA VAL A 769 -1.45 -16.67 -18.15
C VAL A 769 -0.22 -17.20 -17.43
N LYS A 770 0.71 -16.34 -16.98
CA LYS A 770 1.86 -16.74 -16.15
C LYS A 770 1.39 -17.45 -14.88
N ASN A 771 0.46 -16.85 -14.14
CA ASN A 771 0.00 -17.38 -12.86
C ASN A 771 -0.84 -18.67 -13.03
N VAL A 772 -1.57 -18.83 -14.13
CA VAL A 772 -2.26 -20.08 -14.49
C VAL A 772 -1.27 -21.19 -14.83
N ALA A 773 -0.16 -20.89 -15.51
CA ALA A 773 0.90 -21.87 -15.75
C ALA A 773 1.64 -22.27 -14.46
N TYR A 774 1.78 -21.36 -13.50
CA TYR A 774 2.33 -21.65 -12.16
C TYR A 774 1.41 -22.59 -11.38
N ALA A 775 0.12 -22.25 -11.30
CA ALA A 775 -0.91 -23.08 -10.70
C ALA A 775 -1.02 -24.46 -11.37
N TRP A 776 -0.87 -24.54 -12.69
CA TRP A 776 -0.90 -25.79 -13.42
C TRP A 776 0.30 -26.70 -13.09
N ARG A 777 1.51 -26.14 -13.01
CA ARG A 777 2.70 -26.89 -12.56
C ARG A 777 2.49 -27.50 -11.17
N GLN A 778 1.92 -26.72 -10.25
CA GLN A 778 1.57 -27.19 -8.90
C GLN A 778 0.58 -28.35 -8.93
N ALA A 779 -0.54 -28.21 -9.66
CA ALA A 779 -1.54 -29.28 -9.77
C ALA A 779 -0.96 -30.56 -10.37
N VAL A 780 -0.17 -30.46 -11.45
CA VAL A 780 0.45 -31.62 -12.09
C VAL A 780 1.50 -32.30 -11.20
N PHE A 781 2.18 -31.55 -10.31
CA PHE A 781 3.07 -32.13 -9.30
C PHE A 781 2.27 -32.88 -8.22
N LEU A 782 1.20 -32.26 -7.71
CA LEU A 782 0.33 -32.86 -6.68
C LEU A 782 -0.41 -34.12 -7.16
N LEU A 783 -0.74 -34.22 -8.46
CA LEU A 783 -1.29 -35.46 -9.07
C LEU A 783 -0.35 -36.68 -8.95
N GLY A 784 0.95 -36.47 -8.69
CA GLY A 784 1.90 -37.55 -8.36
C GLY A 784 1.66 -38.24 -7.01
N TYR A 785 0.99 -37.55 -6.09
CA TYR A 785 0.68 -38.06 -4.74
C TYR A 785 -0.73 -38.69 -4.66
N CYS A 786 -1.56 -38.47 -5.68
CA CYS A 786 -2.91 -39.04 -5.82
C CYS A 786 -2.89 -40.44 -6.45
N ASP A 787 -3.89 -41.27 -6.15
CA ASP A 787 -4.12 -42.58 -6.77
C ASP A 787 -4.80 -42.49 -8.16
N GLU A 788 -4.89 -43.62 -8.87
CA GLU A 788 -5.42 -43.66 -10.25
C GLU A 788 -6.95 -43.54 -10.35
N ARG A 789 -7.69 -43.64 -9.24
CA ARG A 789 -9.11 -43.27 -9.16
C ARG A 789 -9.23 -41.77 -8.91
N GLU A 790 -8.49 -41.24 -7.94
CA GLU A 790 -8.46 -39.82 -7.61
C GLU A 790 -8.08 -38.97 -8.81
N ARG A 791 -7.03 -39.33 -9.57
CA ARG A 791 -6.64 -38.63 -10.81
C ARG A 791 -7.79 -38.52 -11.81
N ARG A 792 -8.53 -39.61 -12.04
CA ARG A 792 -9.69 -39.62 -12.94
C ARG A 792 -10.85 -38.78 -12.41
N GLU A 793 -11.11 -38.81 -11.10
CA GLU A 793 -12.13 -37.97 -10.45
C GLU A 793 -11.76 -36.47 -10.53
N LEU A 794 -10.48 -36.12 -10.37
CA LEU A 794 -9.94 -34.75 -10.48
C LEU A 794 -9.95 -34.21 -11.91
N VAL A 795 -9.61 -35.04 -12.90
CA VAL A 795 -9.73 -34.69 -14.33
C VAL A 795 -11.20 -34.51 -14.71
N ALA A 796 -12.08 -35.40 -14.26
CA ALA A 796 -13.52 -35.25 -14.46
C ALA A 796 -14.08 -33.99 -13.77
N HIS A 797 -13.50 -33.57 -12.64
CA HIS A 797 -13.80 -32.27 -12.01
C HIS A 797 -13.38 -31.10 -12.87
N LEU A 798 -12.13 -31.07 -13.32
CA LEU A 798 -11.61 -30.04 -14.23
C LEU A 798 -12.49 -29.90 -15.48
N ARG A 799 -12.91 -31.01 -16.10
CA ARG A 799 -13.84 -31.03 -17.24
C ARG A 799 -15.22 -30.42 -16.93
N ARG A 800 -15.77 -30.66 -15.74
CA ARG A 800 -17.05 -30.05 -15.32
C ARG A 800 -16.90 -28.54 -15.12
N SER A 801 -15.83 -28.09 -14.47
CA SER A 801 -15.57 -26.68 -14.20
C SER A 801 -15.21 -25.88 -15.48
N THR A 802 -14.47 -26.45 -16.43
CA THR A 802 -14.24 -25.80 -17.74
C THR A 802 -15.50 -25.78 -18.61
N GLY A 803 -16.33 -26.83 -18.53
CA GLY A 803 -17.60 -26.95 -19.23
C GLY A 803 -18.64 -25.92 -18.80
N SER A 804 -18.93 -25.81 -17.49
CA SER A 804 -19.95 -24.91 -16.95
C SER A 804 -19.67 -23.43 -17.24
N LEU A 805 -18.40 -23.05 -17.36
CA LEU A 805 -17.95 -21.69 -17.63
C LEU A 805 -17.80 -21.36 -19.14
N ASN A 806 -18.18 -22.28 -20.04
CA ASN A 806 -17.93 -22.22 -21.50
C ASN A 806 -16.44 -22.04 -21.90
N LEU A 807 -15.51 -22.31 -20.97
CA LEU A 807 -14.06 -22.11 -21.17
C LEU A 807 -13.42 -23.19 -22.06
N LEU A 808 -14.15 -24.27 -22.37
CA LEU A 808 -13.69 -25.39 -23.21
C LEU A 808 -12.95 -24.91 -24.47
N ARG A 809 -13.54 -24.00 -25.27
CA ARG A 809 -12.91 -23.53 -26.52
C ARG A 809 -11.54 -22.86 -26.35
N THR A 810 -11.21 -22.40 -25.14
CA THR A 810 -9.93 -21.75 -24.83
C THR A 810 -8.98 -22.66 -24.04
N PHE A 811 -9.48 -23.49 -23.12
CA PHE A 811 -8.66 -24.26 -22.17
C PHE A 811 -8.67 -25.79 -22.37
N GLU A 812 -9.63 -26.35 -23.13
CA GLU A 812 -9.71 -27.80 -23.42
C GLU A 812 -8.39 -28.42 -23.92
N PRO A 813 -7.53 -27.74 -24.72
CA PRO A 813 -6.22 -28.30 -25.08
C PRO A 813 -5.33 -28.66 -23.88
N ALA A 814 -5.35 -27.91 -22.78
CA ALA A 814 -4.60 -28.28 -21.57
C ALA A 814 -5.16 -29.54 -20.91
N VAL A 815 -6.49 -29.68 -20.91
CA VAL A 815 -7.22 -30.84 -20.34
C VAL A 815 -6.93 -32.10 -21.14
N LEU A 816 -7.10 -32.05 -22.47
CA LEU A 816 -6.77 -33.14 -23.40
C LEU A 816 -5.28 -33.51 -23.36
N GLY A 817 -4.40 -32.53 -23.16
CA GLY A 817 -2.97 -32.76 -22.98
C GLY A 817 -2.66 -33.54 -21.69
N LEU A 818 -3.36 -33.23 -20.59
CA LEU A 818 -3.21 -33.95 -19.32
C LEU A 818 -3.77 -35.37 -19.40
N GLU A 819 -4.94 -35.55 -20.00
CA GLU A 819 -5.57 -36.87 -20.19
C GLU A 819 -4.73 -37.82 -21.04
N HIS A 820 -4.18 -37.32 -22.15
CA HIS A 820 -3.29 -38.07 -23.03
C HIS A 820 -2.05 -38.58 -22.28
N VAL A 821 -1.44 -37.72 -21.44
CA VAL A 821 -0.29 -38.09 -20.61
C VAL A 821 -0.66 -39.09 -19.51
N LEU A 822 -1.78 -38.89 -18.82
CA LEU A 822 -2.26 -39.83 -17.79
C LEU A 822 -2.61 -41.20 -18.38
N SER A 823 -3.00 -41.24 -19.66
CA SER A 823 -3.22 -42.47 -20.44
C SER A 823 -1.92 -43.09 -21.00
N GLY A 824 -0.75 -42.59 -20.59
CA GLY A 824 0.57 -43.10 -21.00
C GLY A 824 1.09 -42.55 -22.34
N GLY A 825 0.39 -41.60 -22.95
CA GLY A 825 0.84 -40.88 -24.14
C GLY A 825 1.93 -39.84 -23.83
N ARG A 826 2.59 -39.35 -24.88
CA ARG A 826 3.55 -38.22 -24.80
C ARG A 826 3.16 -37.11 -25.77
N PHE A 827 3.65 -35.91 -25.48
CA PHE A 827 3.63 -34.78 -26.41
C PHE A 827 4.67 -34.96 -27.52
N ASP A 828 4.46 -34.28 -28.66
CA ASP A 828 5.49 -34.02 -29.67
C ASP A 828 6.46 -32.90 -29.23
N ALA A 829 7.40 -32.53 -30.11
CA ALA A 829 8.40 -31.50 -29.84
C ALA A 829 7.76 -30.11 -29.62
N GLU A 830 6.70 -29.82 -30.37
CA GLU A 830 5.88 -28.61 -30.32
C GLU A 830 4.97 -28.56 -29.08
N GLY A 831 4.92 -29.63 -28.30
CA GLY A 831 4.12 -29.75 -27.08
C GLY A 831 2.64 -30.00 -27.35
N ALA A 832 2.28 -30.66 -28.45
CA ALA A 832 0.92 -31.03 -28.82
C ALA A 832 0.70 -32.56 -28.79
N THR A 833 -0.55 -33.00 -28.95
CA THR A 833 -0.95 -34.41 -29.05
C THR A 833 -1.86 -34.64 -30.26
N PRO A 834 -1.94 -35.87 -30.81
CA PRO A 834 -2.82 -36.17 -31.95
C PRO A 834 -4.31 -35.87 -31.71
N GLY A 835 -4.75 -35.83 -30.45
CA GLY A 835 -6.11 -35.46 -30.05
C GLY A 835 -6.36 -33.95 -29.92
N GLY A 836 -5.40 -33.10 -30.30
CA GLY A 836 -5.49 -31.64 -30.12
C GLY A 836 -5.16 -31.15 -28.71
N GLY A 837 -4.65 -32.03 -27.84
CA GLY A 837 -4.12 -31.65 -26.53
C GLY A 837 -2.82 -30.86 -26.65
N ARG A 838 -2.50 -30.04 -25.64
CA ARG A 838 -1.29 -29.22 -25.57
C ARG A 838 -0.72 -29.14 -24.16
N ARG A 839 0.61 -29.11 -24.07
CA ARG A 839 1.39 -28.86 -22.85
C ARG A 839 1.24 -27.40 -22.44
N LEU A 840 0.73 -27.14 -21.24
CA LEU A 840 0.54 -25.78 -20.74
C LEU A 840 1.85 -25.21 -20.16
N LEU A 841 2.25 -24.09 -20.75
CA LEU A 841 3.35 -23.19 -20.39
C LEU A 841 2.77 -21.76 -20.33
N GLY A 842 3.46 -20.83 -19.67
CA GLY A 842 3.05 -19.43 -19.54
C GLY A 842 3.71 -18.50 -20.57
N TRP A 843 4.88 -18.87 -21.08
CA TRP A 843 5.62 -18.11 -22.08
C TRP A 843 5.54 -18.73 -23.48
N THR A 844 5.53 -17.86 -24.50
CA THR A 844 5.68 -18.21 -25.92
C THR A 844 6.27 -17.02 -26.66
N ASP A 845 6.95 -17.25 -27.78
CA ASP A 845 7.10 -16.19 -28.79
C ASP A 845 5.71 -15.93 -29.43
N GLY A 846 5.39 -14.67 -29.69
CA GLY A 846 4.10 -14.25 -30.26
C GLY A 846 2.91 -14.22 -29.29
N THR A 847 1.72 -14.56 -29.80
CA THR A 847 0.45 -14.50 -29.06
C THR A 847 0.21 -15.82 -28.33
N HIS A 848 0.02 -15.77 -27.00
CA HIS A 848 -0.32 -16.98 -26.26
C HIS A 848 -1.70 -17.52 -26.65
N TRP A 849 -1.83 -18.84 -26.76
CA TRP A 849 -3.01 -19.47 -27.35
C TRP A 849 -4.28 -19.29 -26.50
N LEU A 850 -4.13 -19.13 -25.17
CA LEU A 850 -5.22 -18.71 -24.26
C LEU A 850 -5.75 -17.28 -24.54
N MET A 851 -5.06 -16.49 -25.38
CA MET A 851 -5.34 -15.09 -25.69
C MET A 851 -5.56 -14.84 -27.20
N ASN A 852 -5.81 -15.89 -27.99
CA ASN A 852 -5.88 -15.84 -29.46
C ASN A 852 -7.01 -14.95 -30.03
N ASP A 853 -7.98 -14.52 -29.23
CA ASP A 853 -9.03 -13.55 -29.61
C ASP A 853 -8.46 -12.12 -29.78
N ARG A 854 -7.67 -11.91 -30.85
CA ARG A 854 -7.04 -10.63 -31.21
C ARG A 854 -8.04 -9.50 -31.57
N ALA A 855 -9.35 -9.76 -31.58
CA ALA A 855 -10.36 -8.72 -31.72
C ALA A 855 -10.65 -8.05 -30.38
N ARG A 856 -10.68 -8.84 -29.29
CA ARG A 856 -10.93 -8.38 -27.91
C ARG A 856 -9.86 -7.46 -27.34
N TRP A 857 -8.60 -7.63 -27.73
CA TRP A 857 -7.45 -6.94 -27.13
C TRP A 857 -6.92 -5.76 -27.97
N ARG A 858 -7.79 -5.06 -28.71
CA ARG A 858 -7.44 -3.82 -29.43
C ARG A 858 -7.88 -2.59 -28.62
N GLY A 859 -7.12 -2.30 -27.56
CA GLY A 859 -7.25 -1.11 -26.70
C GLY A 859 -5.88 -0.66 -26.24
#